data_AF-I0GYY1-F1
#
_entry.id   AF-I0GYY1-F1
#
_cell.length_a   1.000
_cell.length_b   1.000
_cell.length_c   1.000
_cell.angle_alpha   90.00
_cell.angle_beta   90.00
_cell.angle_gamma   90.00
#
_symmetry.space_group_name_H-M   'P 1'
#
loop_
_entity.id
_entity.type
_entity.pdbx_description
1 polymer ?
#
loop_
_entity_poly.entity_id
_entity_poly.type
_entity_poly.pdbx_seq_one_letter_code
_entity_poly.pdbx_strand_id
1 'polypeptide(L)'
;MKPRSRPTVVRRLVSGLATLAVLAVVAVANRPMVAAGAEALHEYQINRQSYKERYGHWARLPVPHGFRVNAIHAALLHTGKVLIIAGSGNNRDAFEEESFRTVIYDPATERFTEIPTPSDVFCAGHTFLPDGNLLVAGGTKSYEVLAEDVEHAAGVMKIKNESPDGGPRVFPKGTAFVSAAGLVYRTRTKVTVPAAKKMTHGATTTVHAGAAEVWVDAAVKGDRAAVQAPAQYRIDGLTGADARNLYGVADKITREKQEYGGDKTSYEFDPVAERYVRTGDLRDHRWYPTLIGLTDGDVLAVSGLDQFGRVLPGRNERYLRSQRRWVAAPELKRYFPTYPSLHLMADGRIFYSGANAGYGSDTEGRTPGVWDVRRNRFREVPGLRDPRMTETSSSVLLPPAQDQKVMIFGGGGIGESEESTRRTGIVDLDVKSPAYRPGPDLPKPARYLSTVLLPDDTVLTTGGSSGYRGGRYRGATRSDLYNAQIYRPGDNAFITAADSTVGRNYHAEAILLPDGRVITMGGDPLYDQAGKGPGTFEQRIEVFSPPYLFRGSRPVIYAGPDTVARGATARFATPDAGRITAARLVKPSSVTHVTDTDQRSVALDLKRSGGAVEVTVPRRAGLVPSGWYMLFLVDAAGVPSVARWVRVR
;
A
#
# COMPACT_ATOMS: atom_id res chain seq x y z
N MET A 1 -19.04 2.17 -85.81
CA MET A 1 -18.39 1.87 -84.51
C MET A 1 -18.76 0.45 -84.11
N LYS A 2 -17.78 -0.46 -83.95
CA LYS A 2 -18.05 -1.84 -83.50
C LYS A 2 -18.41 -1.83 -82.00
N PRO A 3 -19.46 -2.54 -81.55
CA PRO A 3 -19.77 -2.64 -80.13
C PRO A 3 -18.63 -3.39 -79.42
N ARG A 4 -18.05 -2.77 -78.38
CA ARG A 4 -17.03 -3.42 -77.53
C ARG A 4 -17.66 -4.66 -76.90
N SER A 5 -17.03 -5.82 -77.09
CA SER A 5 -17.48 -7.08 -76.51
C SER A 5 -17.49 -6.98 -74.98
N ARG A 6 -18.60 -7.42 -74.35
CA ARG A 6 -18.70 -7.44 -72.89
C ARG A 6 -17.60 -8.36 -72.34
N PRO A 7 -16.80 -7.91 -71.34
CA PRO A 7 -15.73 -8.72 -70.78
C PRO A 7 -16.30 -10.00 -70.17
N THR A 8 -15.61 -11.11 -70.39
CA THR A 8 -15.98 -12.44 -69.87
C THR A 8 -16.10 -12.41 -68.35
N VAL A 9 -16.96 -13.27 -67.78
CA VAL A 9 -17.18 -13.36 -66.33
C VAL A 9 -15.88 -13.56 -65.56
N VAL A 10 -14.96 -14.37 -66.11
CA VAL A 10 -13.61 -14.60 -65.57
C VAL A 10 -12.79 -13.30 -65.51
N ARG A 11 -12.81 -12.47 -66.56
CA ARG A 11 -12.06 -11.21 -66.58
C ARG A 11 -12.62 -10.19 -65.58
N ARG A 12 -13.94 -10.18 -65.36
CA ARG A 12 -14.58 -9.37 -64.32
C ARG A 12 -14.22 -9.83 -62.91
N LEU A 13 -14.17 -11.14 -62.67
CA LEU A 13 -13.74 -11.72 -61.39
C LEU A 13 -12.27 -11.42 -61.10
N VAL A 14 -11.38 -11.60 -62.08
CA VAL A 14 -9.94 -11.28 -61.93
C VAL A 14 -9.71 -9.79 -61.69
N SER A 15 -10.40 -8.91 -62.43
CA SER A 15 -10.33 -7.47 -62.17
C SER A 15 -10.89 -7.10 -60.79
N GLY A 16 -11.99 -7.72 -60.36
CA GLY A 16 -12.55 -7.51 -59.02
C GLY A 16 -11.60 -7.95 -57.90
N LEU A 17 -10.96 -9.11 -58.04
CA LEU A 17 -9.95 -9.61 -57.10
C LEU A 17 -8.70 -8.71 -57.08
N ALA A 18 -8.23 -8.26 -58.24
CA ALA A 18 -7.10 -7.33 -58.32
C ALA A 18 -7.42 -5.97 -57.68
N THR A 19 -8.64 -5.44 -57.89
CA THR A 19 -9.09 -4.21 -57.23
C THR A 19 -9.19 -4.38 -55.72
N LEU A 20 -9.72 -5.51 -55.23
CA LEU A 20 -9.74 -5.81 -53.79
C LEU A 20 -8.34 -5.93 -53.19
N ALA A 21 -7.40 -6.57 -53.90
CA ALA A 21 -6.01 -6.67 -53.47
C ALA A 21 -5.33 -5.29 -53.41
N VAL A 22 -5.55 -4.43 -54.41
CA VAL A 22 -5.02 -3.06 -54.42
C VAL A 22 -5.63 -2.22 -53.29
N LEU A 23 -6.94 -2.31 -53.07
CA LEU A 23 -7.60 -1.62 -51.95
C LEU A 23 -7.09 -2.12 -50.59
N ALA A 24 -6.84 -3.42 -50.44
CA ALA A 24 -6.25 -4.00 -49.24
C ALA A 24 -4.82 -3.49 -49.02
N VAL A 25 -4.00 -3.42 -50.08
CA VAL A 25 -2.64 -2.87 -50.02
C VAL A 25 -2.67 -1.38 -49.66
N VAL A 26 -3.57 -0.59 -50.25
CA VAL A 26 -3.73 0.84 -49.93
C VAL A 26 -4.22 1.03 -48.49
N ALA A 27 -5.13 0.19 -48.01
CA ALA A 27 -5.60 0.24 -46.62
C ALA A 27 -4.47 -0.11 -45.64
N VAL A 28 -3.65 -1.13 -45.94
CA VAL A 28 -2.49 -1.52 -45.11
C VAL A 28 -1.39 -0.46 -45.16
N ALA A 29 -1.07 0.09 -46.34
CA ALA A 29 -0.05 1.12 -46.51
C ALA A 29 -0.41 2.45 -45.82
N ASN A 30 -1.71 2.78 -45.72
CA ASN A 30 -2.18 3.97 -45.02
C ASN A 30 -2.42 3.78 -43.50
N ARG A 31 -2.28 2.57 -42.95
CA ARG A 31 -2.46 2.32 -41.51
C ARG A 31 -1.64 3.27 -40.61
N PRO A 32 -0.36 3.54 -40.90
CA PRO A 32 0.44 4.47 -40.08
C PRO A 32 -0.12 5.90 -40.10
N MET A 33 -0.57 6.38 -41.27
CA MET A 33 -1.16 7.72 -41.42
C MET A 33 -2.51 7.84 -40.71
N VAL A 34 -3.35 6.80 -40.79
CA VAL A 34 -4.62 6.75 -40.06
C VAL A 34 -4.38 6.72 -38.55
N ALA A 35 -3.39 5.94 -38.08
CA ALA A 35 -3.02 5.89 -36.67
C ALA A 35 -2.51 7.26 -36.17
N ALA A 36 -1.59 7.89 -36.92
CA ALA A 36 -1.07 9.21 -36.59
C ALA A 36 -2.17 10.29 -36.60
N GLY A 37 -3.09 10.23 -37.57
CA GLY A 37 -4.24 11.14 -37.63
C GLY A 37 -5.21 10.94 -36.45
N ALA A 38 -5.45 9.69 -36.05
CA ALA A 38 -6.27 9.37 -34.88
C ALA A 38 -5.61 9.84 -33.58
N GLU A 39 -4.30 9.67 -33.43
CA GLU A 39 -3.52 10.15 -32.29
C GLU A 39 -3.53 11.68 -32.23
N ALA A 40 -3.29 12.37 -33.35
CA ALA A 40 -3.36 13.83 -33.40
C ALA A 40 -4.77 14.36 -33.07
N LEU A 41 -5.82 13.68 -33.55
CA LEU A 41 -7.20 14.03 -33.20
C LEU A 41 -7.49 13.79 -31.72
N HIS A 42 -7.00 12.68 -31.15
CA HIS A 42 -7.13 12.38 -29.73
C HIS A 42 -6.43 13.44 -28.88
N GLU A 43 -5.17 13.75 -29.17
CA GLU A 43 -4.39 14.79 -28.51
C GLU A 43 -5.09 16.16 -28.60
N TYR A 44 -5.61 16.52 -29.78
CA TYR A 44 -6.41 17.73 -29.94
C TYR A 44 -7.64 17.71 -29.02
N GLN A 45 -8.40 16.61 -29.00
CA GLN A 45 -9.64 16.49 -28.22
C GLN A 45 -9.40 16.58 -26.71
N ILE A 46 -8.43 15.83 -26.17
CA ILE A 46 -8.14 15.82 -24.72
C ILE A 46 -7.55 17.17 -24.27
N ASN A 47 -6.96 17.93 -25.19
CA ASN A 47 -6.39 19.23 -24.87
C ASN A 47 -7.37 20.41 -24.92
N ARG A 48 -8.61 20.21 -25.41
CA ARG A 48 -9.64 21.26 -25.44
C ARG A 48 -10.06 21.65 -24.03
N GLN A 49 -10.24 22.95 -23.80
CA GLN A 49 -10.72 23.48 -22.52
C GLN A 49 -12.03 22.82 -22.06
N SER A 50 -13.00 22.65 -22.96
CA SER A 50 -14.28 21.99 -22.65
C SER A 50 -14.14 20.51 -22.28
N TYR A 51 -13.11 19.82 -22.78
CA TYR A 51 -12.79 18.46 -22.36
C TYR A 51 -12.20 18.48 -20.95
N LYS A 52 -11.20 19.35 -20.70
CA LYS A 52 -10.53 19.48 -19.40
C LYS A 52 -11.48 19.89 -18.27
N GLU A 53 -12.41 20.81 -18.53
CA GLU A 53 -13.46 21.21 -17.59
C GLU A 53 -14.40 20.08 -17.17
N ARG A 54 -14.55 19.07 -18.03
CA ARG A 54 -15.43 17.93 -17.81
C ARG A 54 -14.69 16.75 -17.20
N TYR A 55 -13.51 16.43 -17.72
CA TYR A 55 -12.80 15.17 -17.44
C TYR A 55 -11.48 15.36 -16.70
N GLY A 56 -10.95 16.58 -16.63
CA GLY A 56 -9.58 16.83 -16.14
C GLY A 56 -8.54 16.51 -17.22
N HIS A 57 -7.30 16.37 -16.81
CA HIS A 57 -6.18 16.15 -17.74
C HIS A 57 -5.01 15.43 -17.08
N TRP A 58 -4.34 14.54 -17.81
CA TRP A 58 -3.12 13.86 -17.37
C TRP A 58 -1.88 14.48 -18.01
N ALA A 59 -0.80 14.57 -17.25
CA ALA A 59 0.51 14.96 -17.76
C ALA A 59 1.57 14.02 -17.21
N ARG A 60 2.54 13.64 -18.05
CA ARG A 60 3.72 12.91 -17.60
C ARG A 60 4.69 13.88 -16.92
N LEU A 61 5.15 13.51 -15.72
CA LEU A 61 6.20 14.25 -15.03
C LEU A 61 7.56 13.81 -15.58
N PRO A 62 8.39 14.74 -16.11
CA PRO A 62 9.73 14.40 -16.55
C PRO A 62 10.62 14.05 -15.34
N VAL A 63 10.93 12.78 -15.18
CA VAL A 63 11.85 12.31 -14.12
C VAL A 63 13.25 12.09 -14.71
N PRO A 64 14.29 12.81 -14.25
CA PRO A 64 15.65 12.58 -14.70
C PRO A 64 16.08 11.14 -14.41
N HIS A 65 16.86 10.53 -15.31
CA HIS A 65 17.19 9.10 -15.27
C HIS A 65 17.73 8.65 -13.90
N GLY A 66 18.63 9.43 -13.29
CA GLY A 66 19.23 9.11 -11.99
C GLY A 66 18.23 9.06 -10.82
N PHE A 67 17.06 9.69 -10.93
CA PHE A 67 16.04 9.72 -9.87
C PHE A 67 14.87 8.76 -10.11
N ARG A 68 14.90 7.99 -11.20
CA ARG A 68 13.90 6.95 -11.43
C ARG A 68 14.11 5.82 -10.43
N VAL A 69 13.05 5.47 -9.73
CA VAL A 69 13.03 4.43 -8.71
C VAL A 69 11.74 3.62 -8.84
N ASN A 70 11.78 2.40 -8.31
CA ASN A 70 10.59 1.57 -8.18
C ASN A 70 9.76 2.10 -7.01
N ALA A 71 8.92 3.10 -7.27
CA ALA A 71 8.10 3.76 -6.25
C ALA A 71 7.04 2.79 -5.69
N ILE A 72 7.25 2.32 -4.46
CA ILE A 72 6.38 1.32 -3.79
C ILE A 72 5.69 1.93 -2.56
N HIS A 73 6.24 2.99 -1.99
CA HIS A 73 5.57 3.79 -0.97
C HIS A 73 5.71 5.26 -1.32
N ALA A 74 4.70 6.04 -0.99
CA ALA A 74 4.80 7.47 -1.11
C ALA A 74 4.04 8.20 0.02
N ALA A 75 4.54 9.37 0.42
CA ALA A 75 3.90 10.21 1.42
C ALA A 75 4.02 11.69 1.07
N LEU A 76 2.95 12.46 1.25
CA LEU A 76 3.01 13.93 1.15
C LEU A 76 3.48 14.52 2.47
N LEU A 77 4.67 15.10 2.48
CA LEU A 77 5.25 15.74 3.66
C LEU A 77 4.62 17.11 3.89
N HIS A 78 4.58 17.57 5.15
CA HIS A 78 4.06 18.89 5.49
C HIS A 78 4.90 20.08 4.96
N THR A 79 6.05 19.78 4.35
CA THR A 79 6.84 20.74 3.55
C THR A 79 6.30 20.92 2.13
N GLY A 80 5.28 20.16 1.73
CA GLY A 80 4.71 20.16 0.37
C GLY A 80 5.41 19.22 -0.60
N LYS A 81 6.51 18.57 -0.18
CA LYS A 81 7.28 17.63 -0.98
C LYS A 81 6.72 16.21 -0.88
N VAL A 82 6.95 15.40 -1.90
CA VAL A 82 6.56 14.00 -1.97
C VAL A 82 7.75 13.12 -1.66
N LEU A 83 7.69 12.37 -0.56
CA LEU A 83 8.64 11.31 -0.25
C LEU A 83 8.26 10.07 -1.06
N ILE A 84 9.21 9.50 -1.80
CA ILE A 84 9.04 8.31 -2.63
C ILE A 84 10.05 7.27 -2.16
N ILE A 85 9.56 6.15 -1.60
CA ILE A 85 10.40 5.11 -1.02
C ILE A 85 10.33 3.87 -1.91
N ALA A 86 11.49 3.41 -2.35
CA ALA A 86 11.63 2.13 -3.05
C ALA A 86 12.19 1.06 -2.11
N GLY A 87 13.12 1.42 -1.22
CA GLY A 87 13.99 0.43 -0.59
C GLY A 87 14.83 -0.22 -1.67
N SER A 88 14.93 -1.54 -1.68
CA SER A 88 15.47 -2.33 -2.78
C SER A 88 14.57 -2.34 -4.04
N GLY A 89 13.31 -1.89 -3.93
CA GLY A 89 12.44 -1.72 -5.09
C GLY A 89 11.84 -3.02 -5.63
N ASN A 90 11.60 -4.01 -4.76
CA ASN A 90 11.25 -5.39 -5.16
C ASN A 90 12.25 -5.99 -6.16
N ASN A 91 13.54 -5.70 -5.98
CA ASN A 91 14.62 -6.20 -6.80
C ASN A 91 15.64 -6.90 -5.90
N ARG A 92 15.85 -8.19 -6.16
CA ARG A 92 16.71 -9.05 -5.35
C ARG A 92 18.18 -8.65 -5.43
N ASP A 93 18.68 -8.31 -6.61
CA ASP A 93 20.07 -7.90 -6.79
C ASP A 93 20.36 -6.62 -6.00
N ALA A 94 19.47 -5.63 -6.08
CA ALA A 94 19.56 -4.40 -5.29
C ALA A 94 19.52 -4.68 -3.77
N PHE A 95 18.76 -5.69 -3.33
CA PHE A 95 18.78 -6.12 -1.94
C PHE A 95 20.11 -6.76 -1.52
N GLU A 96 20.63 -7.67 -2.34
CA GLU A 96 21.91 -8.37 -2.08
C GLU A 96 23.11 -7.40 -2.13
N GLU A 97 23.02 -6.32 -2.92
CA GLU A 97 23.99 -5.23 -3.01
C GLU A 97 23.81 -4.14 -1.93
N GLU A 98 22.79 -4.25 -1.06
CA GLU A 98 22.41 -3.24 -0.07
C GLU A 98 22.12 -1.84 -0.68
N SER A 99 21.64 -1.82 -1.93
CA SER A 99 21.31 -0.62 -2.71
C SER A 99 19.87 -0.19 -2.46
N PHE A 100 19.65 0.51 -1.35
CA PHE A 100 18.33 0.99 -0.95
C PHE A 100 18.11 2.46 -1.32
N ARG A 101 16.97 2.78 -1.93
CA ARG A 101 16.71 4.11 -2.49
C ARG A 101 15.44 4.76 -1.94
N THR A 102 15.57 6.05 -1.66
CA THR A 102 14.48 6.98 -1.33
C THR A 102 14.74 8.27 -2.11
N VAL A 103 13.69 8.84 -2.71
CA VAL A 103 13.76 10.10 -3.46
C VAL A 103 12.70 11.05 -2.92
N ILE A 104 13.03 12.33 -2.81
CA ILE A 104 12.08 13.40 -2.60
C ILE A 104 11.85 14.13 -3.92
N TYR A 105 10.58 14.32 -4.28
CA TYR A 105 10.16 15.22 -5.34
C TYR A 105 9.56 16.49 -4.73
N ASP A 106 10.03 17.65 -5.15
CA ASP A 106 9.47 18.95 -4.79
C ASP A 106 8.58 19.49 -5.92
N PRO A 107 7.24 19.46 -5.77
CA PRO A 107 6.32 19.94 -6.80
C PRO A 107 6.40 21.45 -7.06
N ALA A 108 6.96 22.24 -6.14
CA ALA A 108 7.07 23.69 -6.30
C ALA A 108 8.27 24.09 -7.15
N THR A 109 9.35 23.32 -7.09
CA THR A 109 10.61 23.60 -7.82
C THR A 109 10.92 22.59 -8.92
N GLU A 110 10.11 21.52 -9.03
CA GLU A 110 10.31 20.36 -9.89
C GLU A 110 11.65 19.64 -9.68
N ARG A 111 12.26 19.79 -8.50
CA ARG A 111 13.54 19.17 -8.15
C ARG A 111 13.34 17.79 -7.54
N PHE A 112 14.32 16.92 -7.80
CA PHE A 112 14.45 15.61 -7.17
C PHE A 112 15.70 15.58 -6.30
N THR A 113 15.64 14.87 -5.18
CA THR A 113 16.77 14.71 -4.26
C THR A 113 16.79 13.28 -3.73
N GLU A 114 17.95 12.64 -3.76
CA GLU A 114 18.12 11.30 -3.22
C GLU A 114 18.44 11.37 -1.74
N ILE A 115 17.80 10.49 -0.96
CA ILE A 115 17.92 10.43 0.48
C ILE A 115 18.62 9.13 0.87
N PRO A 116 19.68 9.19 1.70
CA PRO A 116 20.31 8.00 2.25
C PRO A 116 19.28 7.11 2.95
N THR A 117 19.14 5.87 2.48
CA THR A 117 18.15 4.91 2.98
C THR A 117 18.86 3.84 3.81
N PRO A 118 18.65 3.80 5.14
CA PRO A 118 19.55 3.08 6.06
C PRO A 118 19.35 1.56 6.10
N SER A 119 18.21 1.06 5.63
CA SER A 119 17.88 -0.35 5.54
C SER A 119 16.78 -0.56 4.51
N ASP A 120 16.49 -1.81 4.17
CA ASP A 120 15.43 -2.11 3.21
C ASP A 120 14.04 -1.93 3.80
N VAL A 121 13.55 -0.70 3.74
CA VAL A 121 12.20 -0.31 4.14
C VAL A 121 11.15 -0.64 3.07
N PHE A 122 11.51 -1.34 1.98
CA PHE A 122 10.55 -2.03 1.13
C PHE A 122 9.66 -2.89 2.01
N CYS A 123 8.34 -2.71 1.91
CA CYS A 123 7.33 -3.44 2.67
C CYS A 123 7.17 -3.01 4.14
N ALA A 124 7.73 -1.86 4.54
CA ALA A 124 7.48 -1.27 5.84
C ALA A 124 6.08 -0.63 5.90
N GLY A 125 5.48 -0.62 7.09
CA GLY A 125 4.30 0.19 7.37
C GLY A 125 4.69 1.61 7.75
N HIS A 126 3.83 2.59 7.45
CA HIS A 126 4.11 3.99 7.75
C HIS A 126 2.85 4.77 8.14
N THR A 127 3.01 5.81 8.98
CA THR A 127 1.95 6.77 9.32
C THR A 127 2.53 8.05 9.93
N PHE A 128 1.83 9.19 9.81
CA PHE A 128 2.30 10.45 10.35
C PHE A 128 2.09 10.57 11.87
N LEU A 129 3.13 11.01 12.57
CA LEU A 129 3.08 11.39 13.97
C LEU A 129 2.50 12.80 14.18
N PRO A 130 2.04 13.16 15.40
CA PRO A 130 1.48 14.50 15.69
C PRO A 130 2.39 15.70 15.45
N ASP A 131 3.71 15.49 15.31
CA ASP A 131 4.69 16.51 14.96
C ASP A 131 4.93 16.67 13.46
N GLY A 132 4.48 15.72 12.64
CA GLY A 132 4.67 15.72 11.19
C GLY A 132 5.77 14.79 10.71
N ASN A 133 6.53 14.16 11.60
CA ASN A 133 7.45 13.09 11.21
C ASN A 133 6.65 11.88 10.70
N LEU A 134 7.20 11.18 9.71
CA LEU A 134 6.62 9.94 9.23
C LEU A 134 7.29 8.76 9.95
N LEU A 135 6.54 8.04 10.79
CA LEU A 135 7.03 6.79 11.36
C LEU A 135 7.03 5.72 10.27
N VAL A 136 8.15 5.04 10.06
CA VAL A 136 8.33 3.95 9.11
C VAL A 136 8.91 2.76 9.87
N ALA A 137 8.21 1.63 9.89
CA ALA A 137 8.65 0.46 10.66
C ALA A 137 8.39 -0.87 9.97
N GLY A 138 9.32 -1.81 10.16
CA GLY A 138 9.36 -3.08 9.46
C GLY A 138 10.15 -2.95 8.17
N GLY A 139 9.86 -3.84 7.22
CA GLY A 139 10.54 -3.89 5.94
C GLY A 139 11.00 -5.31 5.63
N THR A 140 11.99 -5.43 4.76
CA THR A 140 12.45 -6.71 4.22
C THR A 140 13.83 -7.07 4.76
N LYS A 141 13.95 -8.27 5.31
CA LYS A 141 15.20 -8.86 5.83
C LYS A 141 15.69 -10.03 4.97
N SER A 142 14.81 -10.61 4.18
CA SER A 142 15.14 -11.59 3.16
C SER A 142 14.06 -11.61 2.09
N TYR A 143 14.48 -11.86 0.86
CA TYR A 143 13.59 -12.00 -0.29
C TYR A 143 12.99 -13.39 -0.41
N GLU A 144 11.88 -13.46 -1.14
CA GLU A 144 11.29 -14.71 -1.58
C GLU A 144 12.26 -15.52 -2.47
N VAL A 145 12.19 -16.84 -2.36
CA VAL A 145 12.88 -17.78 -3.25
C VAL A 145 11.86 -18.76 -3.79
N LEU A 146 11.69 -18.79 -5.12
CA LEU A 146 10.77 -19.68 -5.80
C LEU A 146 11.22 -21.14 -5.65
N ALA A 147 10.26 -22.07 -5.68
CA ALA A 147 10.55 -23.49 -5.48
C ALA A 147 11.56 -24.05 -6.49
N GLU A 148 11.53 -23.58 -7.75
CA GLU A 148 12.52 -23.93 -8.78
C GLU A 148 13.95 -23.48 -8.47
N ASP A 149 14.12 -22.39 -7.71
CA ASP A 149 15.41 -21.81 -7.36
C ASP A 149 15.96 -22.32 -6.01
N VAL A 150 15.18 -23.13 -5.28
CA VAL A 150 15.63 -23.75 -4.03
C VAL A 150 16.42 -25.02 -4.35
N GLU A 151 17.75 -24.89 -4.46
CA GLU A 151 18.64 -26.03 -4.74
C GLU A 151 18.83 -27.00 -3.56
N HIS A 152 18.73 -26.47 -2.33
CA HIS A 152 18.94 -27.19 -1.08
C HIS A 152 17.66 -27.14 -0.23
N ALA A 153 17.24 -28.28 0.33
CA ALA A 153 16.10 -28.28 1.24
C ALA A 153 16.36 -27.36 2.44
N ALA A 154 15.45 -26.44 2.72
CA ALA A 154 15.58 -25.43 3.76
C ALA A 154 14.35 -25.41 4.68
N GLY A 155 14.54 -24.96 5.91
CA GLY A 155 13.46 -24.83 6.88
C GLY A 155 13.88 -24.08 8.13
N VAL A 156 12.91 -23.86 9.02
CA VAL A 156 13.14 -23.20 10.30
C VAL A 156 13.51 -24.25 11.35
N MET A 157 14.71 -24.13 11.90
CA MET A 157 15.19 -24.93 13.02
C MET A 157 14.93 -24.19 14.33
N LYS A 158 14.12 -24.78 15.22
CA LYS A 158 13.94 -24.33 16.59
C LYS A 158 14.97 -24.99 17.50
N ILE A 159 15.92 -24.22 17.98
CA ILE A 159 16.95 -24.69 18.91
C ILE A 159 16.42 -24.57 20.32
N LYS A 160 16.43 -25.68 21.06
CA LYS A 160 16.05 -25.78 22.46
C LYS A 160 17.29 -25.73 23.35
N ASN A 161 17.16 -25.05 24.48
CA ASN A 161 18.13 -25.06 25.56
C ASN A 161 17.40 -25.39 26.87
N GLU A 162 17.56 -26.62 27.33
CA GLU A 162 16.96 -27.12 28.58
C GLU A 162 17.85 -26.89 29.79
N SER A 163 19.03 -26.27 29.62
CA SER A 163 19.96 -25.98 30.71
C SER A 163 19.62 -24.64 31.39
N PRO A 164 19.09 -24.64 32.62
CA PRO A 164 18.85 -23.40 33.36
C PRO A 164 20.15 -22.80 33.92
N ASP A 165 21.10 -23.66 34.28
CA ASP A 165 22.33 -23.29 34.97
C ASP A 165 23.51 -23.12 33.99
N GLY A 166 23.33 -23.55 32.73
CA GLY A 166 24.34 -23.40 31.68
C GLY A 166 24.41 -22.01 31.06
N GLY A 167 23.40 -21.15 31.25
CA GLY A 167 23.33 -19.84 30.61
C GLY A 167 22.93 -19.88 29.12
N PRO A 168 22.84 -18.72 28.45
CA PRO A 168 22.59 -18.65 27.01
C PRO A 168 23.69 -19.31 26.19
N ARG A 169 23.36 -19.78 24.98
CA ARG A 169 24.31 -20.36 24.02
C ARG A 169 24.25 -19.60 22.69
N VAL A 170 25.41 -19.35 22.09
CA VAL A 170 25.53 -18.68 20.79
C VAL A 170 26.03 -19.68 19.77
N PHE A 171 25.29 -19.85 18.68
CA PHE A 171 25.67 -20.69 17.55
C PHE A 171 26.01 -19.78 16.36
N PRO A 172 27.24 -19.84 15.81
CA PRO A 172 27.61 -19.05 14.64
C PRO A 172 26.81 -19.45 13.39
N LYS A 173 26.91 -18.63 12.33
CA LYS A 173 26.48 -19.04 10.99
C LYS A 173 27.24 -20.31 10.58
N GLY A 174 26.57 -21.24 9.93
CA GLY A 174 27.15 -22.50 9.46
C GLY A 174 27.17 -23.63 10.50
N THR A 175 26.68 -23.41 11.72
CA THR A 175 26.54 -24.46 12.75
C THR A 175 25.75 -25.64 12.19
N ALA A 176 26.30 -26.84 12.33
CA ALA A 176 25.73 -28.06 11.79
C ALA A 176 24.74 -28.72 12.76
N PHE A 177 23.58 -29.10 12.23
CA PHE A 177 22.56 -29.92 12.85
C PHE A 177 22.51 -31.25 12.12
N VAL A 178 22.59 -32.36 12.86
CA VAL A 178 22.66 -33.71 12.31
C VAL A 178 21.39 -34.46 12.67
N SER A 179 20.66 -34.91 11.64
CA SER A 179 19.47 -35.75 11.80
C SER A 179 19.82 -37.16 12.26
N ALA A 180 18.81 -37.93 12.69
CA ALA A 180 18.98 -39.35 13.01
C ALA A 180 19.52 -40.17 11.82
N ALA A 181 19.21 -39.76 10.59
CA ALA A 181 19.71 -40.39 9.36
C ALA A 181 21.12 -39.92 8.94
N GLY A 182 21.79 -39.11 9.76
CA GLY A 182 23.14 -38.59 9.48
C GLY A 182 23.19 -37.42 8.48
N LEU A 183 22.04 -36.92 8.02
CA LEU A 183 21.97 -35.75 7.14
C LEU A 183 22.27 -34.47 7.92
N VAL A 184 23.03 -33.56 7.29
CA VAL A 184 23.54 -32.33 7.91
C VAL A 184 22.79 -31.10 7.37
N TYR A 185 22.44 -30.19 8.29
CA TYR A 185 21.79 -28.92 8.00
C TYR A 185 22.58 -27.78 8.66
N ARG A 186 22.75 -26.64 7.99
CA ARG A 186 23.61 -25.54 8.45
C ARG A 186 22.84 -24.26 8.65
N THR A 187 23.09 -23.55 9.74
CA THR A 187 22.44 -22.26 10.04
C THR A 187 22.82 -21.19 9.02
N ARG A 188 21.83 -20.44 8.52
CA ARG A 188 22.06 -19.29 7.62
C ARG A 188 22.67 -18.09 8.31
N THR A 189 22.44 -17.97 9.61
CA THR A 189 22.89 -16.83 10.42
C THR A 189 23.29 -17.27 11.82
N LYS A 190 23.95 -16.37 12.54
CA LYS A 190 24.24 -16.53 13.97
C LYS A 190 22.93 -16.50 14.76
N VAL A 191 22.77 -17.38 15.73
CA VAL A 191 21.61 -17.45 16.62
C VAL A 191 22.04 -17.56 18.07
N THR A 192 21.39 -16.79 18.93
CA THR A 192 21.58 -16.85 20.39
C THR A 192 20.34 -17.48 21.03
N VAL A 193 20.52 -18.59 21.73
CA VAL A 193 19.47 -19.32 22.43
C VAL A 193 19.54 -18.98 23.91
N PRO A 194 18.48 -18.42 24.53
CA PRO A 194 18.50 -18.09 25.96
C PRO A 194 18.65 -19.35 26.83
N ALA A 195 19.05 -19.18 28.08
CA ALA A 195 19.02 -20.24 29.08
C ALA A 195 17.58 -20.70 29.36
N ALA A 196 17.42 -21.92 29.88
CA ALA A 196 16.15 -22.32 30.44
C ALA A 196 15.81 -21.49 31.69
N LYS A 197 14.52 -21.23 31.93
CA LYS A 197 14.07 -20.48 33.11
C LYS A 197 13.41 -21.44 34.09
N LYS A 198 13.91 -21.45 35.33
CA LYS A 198 13.24 -22.08 36.48
C LYS A 198 12.09 -21.18 36.93
N MET A 199 10.89 -21.74 37.03
CA MET A 199 9.74 -21.09 37.65
C MET A 199 9.31 -21.92 38.84
N THR A 200 9.27 -21.32 40.03
CA THR A 200 8.88 -22.00 41.26
C THR A 200 7.51 -21.49 41.69
N HIS A 201 6.57 -22.41 41.88
CA HIS A 201 5.27 -22.14 42.46
C HIS A 201 5.06 -23.10 43.63
N GLY A 202 5.09 -22.58 44.86
CA GLY A 202 5.06 -23.41 46.07
C GLY A 202 6.24 -24.38 46.11
N ALA A 203 5.96 -25.68 46.29
CA ALA A 203 6.98 -26.73 46.33
C ALA A 203 7.42 -27.26 44.95
N THR A 204 6.79 -26.79 43.85
CA THR A 204 7.06 -27.31 42.50
C THR A 204 7.92 -26.33 41.72
N THR A 205 9.02 -26.82 41.15
CA THR A 205 9.86 -26.07 40.20
C THR A 205 9.69 -26.65 38.81
N THR A 206 9.24 -25.83 37.85
CA THR A 206 9.20 -26.19 36.43
C THR A 206 10.35 -25.50 35.68
N VAL A 207 10.94 -26.20 34.72
CA VAL A 207 11.98 -25.65 33.84
C VAL A 207 11.37 -25.40 32.47
N HIS A 208 11.34 -24.14 32.06
CA HIS A 208 10.90 -23.75 30.72
C HIS A 208 12.13 -23.59 29.84
N ALA A 209 12.30 -24.51 28.88
CA ALA A 209 13.41 -24.48 27.95
C ALA A 209 13.51 -23.12 27.26
N GLY A 210 14.73 -22.58 27.21
CA GLY A 210 15.05 -21.49 26.31
C GLY A 210 14.89 -21.97 24.87
N ALA A 211 14.46 -21.08 23.98
CA ALA A 211 14.32 -21.42 22.57
C ALA A 211 14.63 -20.23 21.68
N ALA A 212 15.20 -20.51 20.50
CA ALA A 212 15.31 -19.56 19.41
C ALA A 212 15.15 -20.30 18.08
N GLU A 213 14.66 -19.61 17.06
CA GLU A 213 14.48 -20.16 15.72
C GLU A 213 15.53 -19.58 14.77
N VAL A 214 15.95 -20.37 13.78
CA VAL A 214 16.92 -19.96 12.74
C VAL A 214 16.64 -20.72 11.44
N TRP A 215 16.82 -20.07 10.29
CA TRP A 215 16.84 -20.79 9.01
C TRP A 215 18.05 -21.71 8.91
N VAL A 216 17.82 -22.93 8.40
CA VAL A 216 18.88 -23.88 8.04
C VAL A 216 18.72 -24.35 6.60
N ASP A 217 19.84 -24.63 5.95
CA ASP A 217 19.91 -25.28 4.65
C ASP A 217 20.52 -26.68 4.79
N ALA A 218 19.98 -27.66 4.08
CA ALA A 218 20.60 -28.96 3.93
C ALA A 218 21.97 -28.82 3.25
N ALA A 219 22.98 -29.52 3.77
CA ALA A 219 24.31 -29.51 3.17
C ALA A 219 24.35 -30.20 1.78
N VAL A 220 23.37 -31.04 1.47
CA VAL A 220 23.23 -31.73 0.19
C VAL A 220 22.13 -31.09 -0.66
N LYS A 221 22.33 -31.08 -1.98
CA LYS A 221 21.33 -30.60 -2.95
C LYS A 221 20.19 -31.61 -3.12
N GLY A 222 19.03 -31.11 -3.54
CA GLY A 222 17.85 -31.93 -3.90
C GLY A 222 17.04 -32.43 -2.69
N ASP A 223 16.08 -33.32 -2.96
CA ASP A 223 15.06 -33.73 -1.99
C ASP A 223 15.51 -34.77 -0.97
N ARG A 224 16.73 -35.32 -1.11
CA ARG A 224 17.24 -36.35 -0.20
C ARG A 224 17.22 -35.91 1.27
N ALA A 225 17.41 -34.62 1.51
CA ALA A 225 17.41 -34.03 2.84
C ALA A 225 16.07 -33.37 3.22
N ALA A 226 15.01 -33.56 2.42
CA ALA A 226 13.70 -33.05 2.74
C ALA A 226 13.08 -33.83 3.91
N VAL A 227 12.41 -33.10 4.81
CA VAL A 227 11.74 -33.60 6.00
C VAL A 227 10.34 -33.02 6.01
N GLN A 228 9.33 -33.90 6.01
CA GLN A 228 7.91 -33.54 5.90
C GLN A 228 7.16 -33.66 7.24
N ALA A 229 7.83 -34.12 8.29
CA ALA A 229 7.26 -34.31 9.62
C ALA A 229 8.25 -33.84 10.69
N PRO A 230 7.76 -33.44 11.89
CA PRO A 230 8.62 -32.96 12.96
C PRO A 230 9.75 -33.93 13.30
N ALA A 231 10.99 -33.42 13.28
CA ALA A 231 12.18 -34.19 13.59
C ALA A 231 13.10 -33.43 14.56
N GLN A 232 13.83 -34.19 15.38
CA GLN A 232 14.85 -33.67 16.28
C GLN A 232 16.25 -33.90 15.71
N TYR A 233 17.15 -32.95 15.98
CA TYR A 233 18.50 -32.90 15.43
C TYR A 233 19.52 -32.68 16.54
N ARG A 234 20.63 -33.42 16.49
CA ARG A 234 21.79 -33.19 17.34
C ARG A 234 22.57 -31.99 16.81
N ILE A 235 23.07 -31.14 17.70
CA ILE A 235 23.98 -30.05 17.32
C ILE A 235 25.40 -30.61 17.26
N ASP A 236 26.06 -30.42 16.12
CA ASP A 236 27.40 -30.96 15.92
C ASP A 236 28.45 -30.23 16.76
N GLY A 237 29.43 -30.98 17.26
CA GLY A 237 30.50 -30.47 18.13
C GLY A 237 30.13 -30.26 19.60
N LEU A 238 28.85 -30.40 20.01
CA LEU A 238 28.50 -30.37 21.43
C LEU A 238 28.86 -31.69 22.14
N THR A 239 29.30 -31.59 23.39
CA THR A 239 29.64 -32.74 24.24
C THR A 239 29.00 -32.61 25.64
N GLY A 240 29.03 -33.69 26.42
CA GLY A 240 28.63 -33.66 27.83
C GLY A 240 27.18 -33.21 28.06
N ALA A 241 26.99 -32.30 29.03
CA ALA A 241 25.67 -31.76 29.37
C ALA A 241 25.07 -30.89 28.25
N ASP A 242 25.90 -30.18 27.50
CA ASP A 242 25.43 -29.34 26.39
C ASP A 242 24.82 -30.20 25.27
N ALA A 243 25.43 -31.35 24.94
CA ALA A 243 24.86 -32.27 23.96
C ALA A 243 23.52 -32.89 24.37
N ARG A 244 23.25 -32.99 25.68
CA ARG A 244 21.97 -33.50 26.22
C ARG A 244 20.90 -32.43 26.26
N ASN A 245 21.28 -31.21 26.63
CA ASN A 245 20.34 -30.13 26.94
C ASN A 245 20.09 -29.20 25.75
N LEU A 246 20.90 -29.26 24.69
CA LEU A 246 20.73 -28.46 23.48
C LEU A 246 20.54 -29.32 22.24
N TYR A 247 19.41 -29.10 21.56
CA TYR A 247 19.04 -29.82 20.36
C TYR A 247 18.20 -28.94 19.44
N GLY A 248 18.19 -29.27 18.15
CA GLY A 248 17.31 -28.64 17.17
C GLY A 248 16.01 -29.44 17.00
N VAL A 249 14.92 -28.76 16.70
CA VAL A 249 13.65 -29.35 16.25
C VAL A 249 13.19 -28.58 15.02
N ALA A 250 12.81 -29.27 13.96
CA ALA A 250 12.21 -28.65 12.79
C ALA A 250 10.94 -29.42 12.40
N ASP A 251 9.84 -28.69 12.16
CA ASP A 251 8.58 -29.28 11.72
C ASP A 251 8.65 -29.75 10.26
N LYS A 252 9.34 -28.96 9.42
CA LYS A 252 9.48 -29.19 7.99
C LYS A 252 10.78 -28.58 7.47
N ILE A 253 11.46 -29.28 6.56
CA ILE A 253 12.62 -28.78 5.80
C ILE A 253 12.42 -29.25 4.36
N THR A 254 12.23 -28.35 3.39
CA THR A 254 11.85 -28.73 2.02
C THR A 254 12.42 -27.79 0.96
N ARG A 255 12.19 -28.10 -0.32
CA ARG A 255 12.43 -27.20 -1.44
C ARG A 255 11.17 -26.42 -1.86
N GLU A 256 10.24 -26.25 -0.94
CA GLU A 256 9.10 -25.37 -1.17
C GLU A 256 9.56 -23.91 -1.21
N LYS A 257 8.72 -23.09 -1.85
CA LYS A 257 8.89 -21.65 -1.92
C LYS A 257 9.15 -21.08 -0.52
N GLN A 258 10.18 -20.25 -0.41
CA GLN A 258 10.49 -19.51 0.82
C GLN A 258 9.92 -18.10 0.68
N GLU A 259 9.10 -17.70 1.63
CA GLU A 259 8.46 -16.37 1.63
C GLU A 259 9.41 -15.28 2.14
N TYR A 260 9.03 -14.02 1.91
CA TYR A 260 9.75 -12.85 2.42
C TYR A 260 9.89 -12.89 3.95
N GLY A 261 11.04 -12.46 4.45
CA GLY A 261 11.28 -12.32 5.89
C GLY A 261 11.17 -10.87 6.34
N GLY A 262 10.37 -10.62 7.38
CA GLY A 262 10.24 -9.28 7.95
C GLY A 262 11.51 -8.76 8.63
N ASP A 263 11.70 -7.45 8.55
CA ASP A 263 12.63 -6.70 9.39
C ASP A 263 11.91 -6.10 10.62
N LYS A 264 12.67 -5.66 11.61
CA LYS A 264 12.17 -5.03 12.84
C LYS A 264 12.64 -3.57 13.00
N THR A 265 13.43 -3.06 12.06
CA THR A 265 13.96 -1.70 12.14
C THR A 265 12.81 -0.67 12.05
N SER A 266 13.03 0.49 12.67
CA SER A 266 12.02 1.54 12.76
C SER A 266 12.68 2.91 12.76
N TYR A 267 12.13 3.85 12.00
CA TYR A 267 12.64 5.20 11.80
C TYR A 267 11.51 6.21 11.89
N GLU A 268 11.83 7.41 12.36
CA GLU A 268 11.05 8.60 12.05
C GLU A 268 11.76 9.33 10.91
N PHE A 269 11.10 9.47 9.76
CA PHE A 269 11.56 10.36 8.71
C PHE A 269 11.20 11.79 9.09
N ASP A 270 12.23 12.63 9.25
CA ASP A 270 12.09 14.05 9.54
C ASP A 270 11.95 14.82 8.20
N PRO A 271 10.79 15.43 7.91
CA PRO A 271 10.54 16.09 6.64
C PRO A 271 11.25 17.45 6.48
N VAL A 272 11.74 18.04 7.58
CA VAL A 272 12.48 19.30 7.54
C VAL A 272 13.96 19.02 7.34
N ALA A 273 14.51 18.05 8.08
CA ALA A 273 15.90 17.64 7.94
C ALA A 273 16.14 16.67 6.75
N GLU A 274 15.06 16.18 6.13
CA GLU A 274 15.05 15.25 5.00
C GLU A 274 15.90 14.00 5.25
N ARG A 275 15.70 13.36 6.41
CA ARG A 275 16.48 12.18 6.81
C ARG A 275 15.71 11.22 7.70
N TYR A 276 16.07 9.95 7.60
CA TYR A 276 15.64 8.92 8.54
C TYR A 276 16.38 9.05 9.87
N VAL A 277 15.63 9.09 10.97
CA VAL A 277 16.16 9.07 12.34
C VAL A 277 15.77 7.76 12.99
N ARG A 278 16.77 6.94 13.34
CA ARG A 278 16.53 5.63 13.96
C ARG A 278 15.79 5.77 15.29
N THR A 279 14.83 4.89 15.51
CA THR A 279 14.05 4.76 16.76
C THR A 279 14.30 3.38 17.37
N GLY A 280 13.64 3.06 18.50
CA GLY A 280 13.65 1.69 19.01
C GLY A 280 13.08 0.71 17.99
N ASP A 281 13.61 -0.51 17.92
CA ASP A 281 13.10 -1.56 17.04
C ASP A 281 11.71 -2.04 17.45
N LEU A 282 10.95 -2.54 16.47
CA LEU A 282 9.80 -3.39 16.71
C LEU A 282 10.18 -4.60 17.57
N ARG A 283 9.22 -5.10 18.33
CA ARG A 283 9.33 -6.31 19.15
C ARG A 283 9.23 -7.56 18.29
N ASP A 284 8.38 -7.53 17.28
CA ASP A 284 8.29 -8.58 16.26
C ASP A 284 8.82 -8.08 14.92
N HIS A 285 9.41 -8.99 14.13
CA HIS A 285 9.74 -8.68 12.73
C HIS A 285 8.44 -8.58 11.94
N ARG A 286 8.37 -7.60 11.03
CA ARG A 286 7.16 -7.30 10.26
C ARG A 286 7.51 -6.90 8.84
N TRP A 287 7.10 -7.73 7.90
CA TRP A 287 6.91 -7.39 6.49
C TRP A 287 5.42 -7.15 6.23
N TYR A 288 5.03 -6.05 5.59
CA TYR A 288 3.64 -5.61 5.42
C TYR A 288 2.80 -5.39 6.71
N PRO A 289 3.32 -4.70 7.73
CA PRO A 289 2.48 -4.26 8.84
C PRO A 289 1.63 -3.05 8.44
N THR A 290 0.40 -2.96 8.93
CA THR A 290 -0.30 -1.66 8.97
C THR A 290 0.15 -0.90 10.21
N LEU A 291 0.57 0.36 10.02
CA LEU A 291 0.69 1.34 11.09
C LEU A 291 -0.54 2.25 11.11
N ILE A 292 -1.10 2.47 12.30
CA ILE A 292 -2.24 3.38 12.49
C ILE A 292 -2.06 4.24 13.74
N GLY A 293 -2.15 5.56 13.56
CA GLY A 293 -2.15 6.52 14.67
C GLY A 293 -3.40 6.43 15.52
N LEU A 294 -3.23 6.55 16.84
CA LEU A 294 -4.30 6.53 17.84
C LEU A 294 -4.63 7.93 18.36
N THR A 295 -5.73 8.08 19.10
CA THR A 295 -6.19 9.39 19.61
C THR A 295 -5.25 10.04 20.63
N ASP A 296 -4.37 9.26 21.24
CA ASP A 296 -3.33 9.72 22.18
C ASP A 296 -2.01 10.11 21.47
N GLY A 297 -1.91 9.90 20.15
CA GLY A 297 -0.73 10.19 19.35
C GLY A 297 0.29 9.06 19.29
N ASP A 298 0.07 7.94 19.99
CA ASP A 298 0.84 6.72 19.82
C ASP A 298 0.40 5.98 18.54
N VAL A 299 1.22 5.05 18.07
CA VAL A 299 0.95 4.26 16.86
C VAL A 299 0.83 2.78 17.20
N LEU A 300 -0.13 2.09 16.59
CA LEU A 300 -0.28 0.64 16.67
C LEU A 300 0.28 -0.02 15.41
N ALA A 301 1.12 -1.04 15.57
CA ALA A 301 1.53 -1.93 14.49
C ALA A 301 0.70 -3.21 14.51
N VAL A 302 0.10 -3.53 13.37
CA VAL A 302 -0.84 -4.65 13.20
C VAL A 302 -0.39 -5.58 12.08
N SER A 303 -0.43 -6.89 12.35
CA SER A 303 -0.05 -7.94 11.39
C SER A 303 1.39 -7.83 10.86
N GLY A 304 1.64 -8.45 9.71
CA GLY A 304 2.93 -8.57 9.05
C GLY A 304 3.48 -9.99 9.14
N LEU A 305 4.41 -10.31 8.22
CA LEU A 305 5.18 -11.55 8.26
C LEU A 305 6.37 -11.39 9.19
N ASP A 306 6.65 -12.44 9.96
CA ASP A 306 7.86 -12.53 10.77
C ASP A 306 9.11 -12.78 9.90
N GLN A 307 10.27 -12.90 10.53
CA GLN A 307 11.55 -13.13 9.85
C GLN A 307 11.65 -14.49 9.12
N PHE A 308 10.61 -15.32 9.19
CA PHE A 308 10.52 -16.62 8.54
C PHE A 308 9.35 -16.69 7.55
N GLY A 309 8.70 -15.56 7.24
CA GLY A 309 7.59 -15.50 6.29
C GLY A 309 6.24 -15.97 6.86
N ARG A 310 6.11 -16.12 8.18
CA ARG A 310 4.86 -16.54 8.81
C ARG A 310 4.06 -15.30 9.23
N VAL A 311 2.76 -15.27 8.94
CA VAL A 311 1.89 -14.20 9.47
C VAL A 311 1.90 -14.24 10.99
N LEU A 312 2.08 -13.08 11.62
CA LEU A 312 2.01 -12.98 13.07
C LEU A 312 0.64 -13.43 13.60
N PRO A 313 0.58 -14.23 14.69
CA PRO A 313 -0.66 -14.82 15.19
C PRO A 313 -1.50 -13.83 16.01
N GLY A 314 -1.64 -12.61 15.49
CA GLY A 314 -2.32 -11.48 16.10
C GLY A 314 -1.55 -10.78 17.21
N ARG A 315 -0.22 -10.93 17.26
CA ARG A 315 0.64 -10.20 18.20
C ARG A 315 0.86 -8.77 17.70
N ASN A 316 0.31 -7.81 18.45
CA ASN A 316 0.37 -6.38 18.12
C ASN A 316 1.27 -5.64 19.12
N GLU A 317 1.76 -4.48 18.72
CA GLU A 317 2.68 -3.66 19.51
C GLU A 317 2.43 -2.17 19.28
N ARG A 318 2.78 -1.34 20.26
CA ARG A 318 2.55 0.10 20.25
C ARG A 318 3.86 0.86 20.26
N TYR A 319 3.96 1.87 19.40
CA TYR A 319 5.02 2.86 19.44
C TYR A 319 4.62 3.96 20.42
N LEU A 320 5.37 4.07 21.53
CA LEU A 320 5.19 5.13 22.51
C LEU A 320 5.95 6.36 22.02
N ARG A 321 5.24 7.32 21.42
CA ARG A 321 5.85 8.46 20.72
C ARG A 321 6.72 9.31 21.65
N SER A 322 6.30 9.50 22.89
CA SER A 322 7.06 10.23 23.91
C SER A 322 8.41 9.58 24.29
N GLN A 323 8.54 8.27 24.05
CA GLN A 323 9.73 7.48 24.42
C GLN A 323 10.51 6.99 23.20
N ARG A 324 9.99 7.22 21.99
CA ARG A 324 10.54 6.79 20.69
C ARG A 324 10.90 5.29 20.66
N ARG A 325 10.03 4.45 21.23
CA ARG A 325 10.24 2.99 21.34
C ARG A 325 8.96 2.20 21.21
N TRP A 326 9.09 0.96 20.72
CA TRP A 326 8.00 -0.01 20.69
C TRP A 326 7.89 -0.79 21.99
N VAL A 327 6.65 -1.06 22.40
CA VAL A 327 6.29 -1.95 23.50
C VAL A 327 5.28 -2.98 23.00
N ALA A 328 5.43 -4.23 23.45
CA ALA A 328 4.44 -5.26 23.13
C ALA A 328 3.08 -4.87 23.73
N ALA A 329 2.00 -5.13 22.99
CA ALA A 329 0.63 -4.93 23.43
C ALA A 329 -0.12 -6.29 23.43
N PRO A 330 0.28 -7.25 24.28
CA PRO A 330 -0.29 -8.60 24.30
C PRO A 330 -1.79 -8.63 24.61
N GLU A 331 -2.31 -7.61 25.29
CA GLU A 331 -3.73 -7.39 25.54
C GLU A 331 -4.53 -7.13 24.26
N LEU A 332 -3.86 -6.63 23.21
CA LEU A 332 -4.43 -6.36 21.89
C LEU A 332 -4.28 -7.53 20.93
N LYS A 333 -4.33 -8.78 21.41
CA LYS A 333 -4.23 -9.95 20.54
C LYS A 333 -5.41 -10.01 19.55
N ARG A 334 -5.14 -9.81 18.26
CA ARG A 334 -6.11 -9.90 17.17
C ARG A 334 -5.40 -10.24 15.87
N TYR A 335 -5.78 -11.34 15.25
CA TYR A 335 -5.26 -11.78 13.96
C TYR A 335 -5.88 -10.99 12.80
N PHE A 336 -5.04 -10.61 11.85
CA PHE A 336 -5.41 -10.04 10.56
C PHE A 336 -4.43 -10.52 9.48
N PRO A 337 -4.85 -10.60 8.20
CA PRO A 337 -3.93 -10.65 7.06
C PRO A 337 -3.01 -9.41 7.02
N THR A 338 -2.02 -9.41 6.12
CA THR A 338 -1.07 -8.30 5.97
C THR A 338 -1.72 -7.02 5.42
N TYR A 339 -1.13 -5.87 5.72
CA TYR A 339 -1.71 -4.54 5.47
C TYR A 339 -3.23 -4.47 5.65
N PRO A 340 -3.79 -4.82 6.82
CA PRO A 340 -5.22 -4.67 7.03
C PRO A 340 -5.58 -3.19 6.88
N SER A 341 -6.60 -2.87 6.09
CA SER A 341 -7.03 -1.50 5.89
C SER A 341 -7.85 -1.02 7.09
N LEU A 342 -7.21 -0.20 7.93
CA LEU A 342 -7.71 0.24 9.22
C LEU A 342 -8.02 1.75 9.19
N HIS A 343 -9.22 2.13 9.64
CA HIS A 343 -9.70 3.51 9.69
C HIS A 343 -9.97 3.93 11.13
N LEU A 344 -9.29 4.96 11.63
CA LEU A 344 -9.58 5.51 12.96
C LEU A 344 -10.92 6.27 12.94
N MET A 345 -11.86 5.83 13.76
CA MET A 345 -13.20 6.40 13.92
C MET A 345 -13.20 7.65 14.81
N ALA A 346 -14.25 8.46 14.70
CA ALA A 346 -14.41 9.71 15.45
C ALA A 346 -14.39 9.52 16.98
N ASP A 347 -14.81 8.36 17.47
CA ASP A 347 -14.85 8.00 18.89
C ASP A 347 -13.57 7.27 19.38
N GLY A 348 -12.58 7.08 18.51
CA GLY A 348 -11.31 6.45 18.82
C GLY A 348 -11.29 4.92 18.69
N ARG A 349 -12.39 4.29 18.26
CA ARG A 349 -12.35 2.89 17.79
C ARG A 349 -11.69 2.81 16.40
N ILE A 350 -11.33 1.61 15.99
CA ILE A 350 -10.76 1.35 14.65
C ILE A 350 -11.76 0.53 13.85
N PHE A 351 -12.03 0.92 12.60
CA PHE A 351 -12.80 0.11 11.67
C PHE A 351 -11.86 -0.61 10.69
N TYR A 352 -11.98 -1.94 10.62
CA TYR A 352 -11.36 -2.76 9.59
C TYR A 352 -12.35 -2.96 8.45
N SER A 353 -11.98 -2.55 7.23
CA SER A 353 -12.89 -2.59 6.07
C SER A 353 -13.00 -3.97 5.40
N GLY A 354 -12.16 -4.93 5.77
CA GLY A 354 -11.98 -6.20 5.06
C GLY A 354 -10.86 -6.15 4.02
N ALA A 355 -10.53 -4.97 3.49
CA ALA A 355 -9.43 -4.82 2.53
C ALA A 355 -8.07 -5.16 3.16
N ASN A 356 -7.22 -5.88 2.44
CA ASN A 356 -5.92 -6.35 2.90
C ASN A 356 -4.99 -6.75 1.74
N ALA A 357 -3.70 -6.97 2.02
CA ALA A 357 -2.71 -7.42 1.03
C ALA A 357 -2.54 -8.95 0.97
N GLY A 358 -3.28 -9.70 1.78
CA GLY A 358 -3.34 -11.17 1.76
C GLY A 358 -2.51 -11.84 2.85
N TYR A 359 -2.00 -13.03 2.54
CA TYR A 359 -1.31 -13.94 3.45
C TYR A 359 -2.16 -14.53 4.59
N GLY A 360 -1.68 -15.67 5.09
CA GLY A 360 -2.24 -16.38 6.22
C GLY A 360 -3.60 -17.01 5.95
N SER A 361 -4.38 -17.28 7.02
CA SER A 361 -5.65 -17.99 6.92
C SER A 361 -6.65 -17.33 5.95
N ASP A 362 -7.35 -18.14 5.17
CA ASP A 362 -8.43 -17.74 4.24
C ASP A 362 -9.75 -17.41 4.96
N THR A 363 -9.86 -17.75 6.25
CA THR A 363 -11.08 -17.66 7.05
C THR A 363 -10.92 -16.76 8.28
N GLU A 364 -9.74 -16.73 8.89
CA GLU A 364 -9.50 -15.90 10.09
C GLU A 364 -9.15 -14.45 9.73
N GLY A 365 -9.67 -13.49 10.50
CA GLY A 365 -9.32 -12.07 10.36
C GLY A 365 -9.75 -11.40 9.05
N ARG A 366 -10.60 -12.04 8.24
CA ARG A 366 -11.08 -11.52 6.94
C ARG A 366 -12.38 -10.72 7.03
N THR A 367 -13.16 -10.93 8.09
CA THR A 367 -14.47 -10.27 8.26
C THR A 367 -14.29 -8.80 8.66
N PRO A 368 -14.91 -7.84 7.94
CA PRO A 368 -14.92 -6.44 8.35
C PRO A 368 -15.48 -6.24 9.76
N GLY A 369 -15.05 -5.22 10.48
CA GLY A 369 -15.55 -5.00 11.82
C GLY A 369 -15.00 -3.78 12.53
N VAL A 370 -15.69 -3.42 13.61
CA VAL A 370 -15.28 -2.35 14.53
C VAL A 370 -14.51 -2.95 15.69
N TRP A 371 -13.27 -2.50 15.86
CA TRP A 371 -12.37 -2.88 16.94
C TRP A 371 -12.30 -1.78 18.01
N ASP A 372 -12.82 -2.08 19.20
CA ASP A 372 -12.53 -1.32 20.41
C ASP A 372 -11.18 -1.76 20.95
N VAL A 373 -10.14 -0.99 20.60
CA VAL A 373 -8.76 -1.22 21.04
C VAL A 373 -8.58 -1.07 22.54
N ARG A 374 -9.47 -0.38 23.27
CA ARG A 374 -9.33 -0.25 24.74
C ARG A 374 -9.72 -1.53 25.48
N ARG A 375 -10.62 -2.31 24.88
CA ARG A 375 -11.18 -3.55 25.46
C ARG A 375 -10.82 -4.80 24.67
N ASN A 376 -10.07 -4.63 23.58
CA ASN A 376 -9.83 -5.65 22.56
C ASN A 376 -11.11 -6.37 22.08
N ARG A 377 -12.24 -5.64 21.96
CA ARG A 377 -13.51 -6.20 21.49
C ARG A 377 -13.68 -5.94 20.00
N PHE A 378 -14.01 -6.98 19.22
CA PHE A 378 -14.41 -6.84 17.83
C PHE A 378 -15.90 -7.00 17.70
N ARG A 379 -16.52 -6.15 16.89
CA ARG A 379 -17.89 -6.36 16.42
C ARG A 379 -17.84 -6.42 14.92
N GLU A 380 -18.12 -7.59 14.37
CA GLU A 380 -18.22 -7.79 12.92
C GLU A 380 -19.28 -6.87 12.31
N VAL A 381 -19.02 -6.46 11.08
CA VAL A 381 -19.89 -5.64 10.25
C VAL A 381 -20.29 -6.47 9.03
N PRO A 382 -21.55 -6.93 8.95
CA PRO A 382 -22.01 -7.81 7.88
C PRO A 382 -22.37 -7.02 6.61
N GLY A 383 -22.84 -7.73 5.58
CA GLY A 383 -23.49 -7.15 4.40
C GLY A 383 -22.56 -6.85 3.21
N LEU A 384 -21.26 -7.13 3.33
CA LEU A 384 -20.32 -6.93 2.23
C LEU A 384 -20.56 -7.96 1.13
N ARG A 385 -20.80 -7.49 -0.10
CA ARG A 385 -20.88 -8.34 -1.31
C ARG A 385 -19.51 -8.96 -1.61
N ASP A 386 -19.46 -10.15 -2.22
CA ASP A 386 -18.23 -10.85 -2.61
C ASP A 386 -17.14 -10.89 -1.51
N PRO A 387 -17.44 -11.22 -0.24
CA PRO A 387 -16.54 -10.98 0.90
C PRO A 387 -15.23 -11.78 0.86
N ARG A 388 -15.10 -12.76 -0.05
CA ARG A 388 -13.86 -13.50 -0.31
C ARG A 388 -12.91 -12.81 -1.31
N MET A 389 -13.36 -11.72 -1.92
CA MET A 389 -12.59 -10.94 -2.91
C MET A 389 -12.15 -9.59 -2.32
N THR A 390 -11.61 -9.59 -1.10
CA THR A 390 -11.18 -8.35 -0.42
C THR A 390 -9.67 -8.10 -0.48
N GLU A 391 -8.88 -9.09 -0.87
CA GLU A 391 -7.45 -8.88 -1.13
C GLU A 391 -7.29 -7.85 -2.25
N THR A 392 -6.33 -6.94 -2.09
CA THR A 392 -6.01 -5.90 -3.08
C THR A 392 -7.17 -4.92 -3.36
N SER A 393 -8.18 -4.89 -2.47
CA SER A 393 -9.20 -3.84 -2.46
C SER A 393 -8.62 -2.56 -1.86
N SER A 394 -9.16 -1.43 -2.27
CA SER A 394 -8.88 -0.14 -1.65
C SER A 394 -10.03 0.23 -0.73
N SER A 395 -9.79 1.06 0.28
CA SER A 395 -10.88 1.63 1.06
C SER A 395 -10.57 3.01 1.60
N VAL A 396 -11.60 3.85 1.71
CA VAL A 396 -11.48 5.24 2.17
C VAL A 396 -12.57 5.57 3.18
N LEU A 397 -12.24 6.39 4.17
CA LEU A 397 -13.22 7.15 4.94
C LEU A 397 -13.72 8.29 4.05
N LEU A 398 -14.97 8.17 3.57
CA LEU A 398 -15.56 9.11 2.64
C LEU A 398 -15.61 10.53 3.25
N PRO A 399 -15.45 11.56 2.42
CA PRO A 399 -15.57 12.95 2.85
C PRO A 399 -17.06 13.37 2.93
N PRO A 400 -17.43 14.26 3.87
CA PRO A 400 -16.62 14.67 5.00
C PRO A 400 -16.50 13.53 6.02
N ALA A 401 -15.34 13.43 6.68
CA ALA A 401 -15.06 12.38 7.68
C ALA A 401 -16.09 12.34 8.81
N GLN A 402 -16.78 13.46 9.07
CA GLN A 402 -17.90 13.57 10.01
C GLN A 402 -19.00 12.52 9.79
N ASP A 403 -19.24 12.14 8.53
CA ASP A 403 -20.30 11.19 8.17
C ASP A 403 -19.97 9.76 8.61
N GLN A 404 -18.71 9.48 8.97
CA GLN A 404 -18.24 8.16 9.40
C GLN A 404 -18.62 7.03 8.41
N LYS A 405 -18.67 7.35 7.11
CA LYS A 405 -18.94 6.39 6.05
C LYS A 405 -17.63 5.87 5.47
N VAL A 406 -17.44 4.56 5.45
CA VAL A 406 -16.28 3.93 4.81
C VAL A 406 -16.73 3.19 3.56
N MET A 407 -16.01 3.41 2.46
CA MET A 407 -16.26 2.73 1.19
C MET A 407 -15.10 1.80 0.84
N ILE A 408 -15.41 0.56 0.47
CA ILE A 408 -14.47 -0.41 -0.10
C ILE A 408 -14.69 -0.52 -1.61
N PHE A 409 -13.61 -0.62 -2.38
CA PHE A 409 -13.62 -0.63 -3.84
C PHE A 409 -12.88 -1.86 -4.37
N GLY A 410 -13.50 -2.54 -5.35
CA GLY A 410 -12.87 -3.60 -6.11
C GLY A 410 -12.38 -4.74 -5.22
N GLY A 411 -11.21 -5.28 -5.56
CA GLY A 411 -10.58 -6.44 -4.93
C GLY A 411 -10.63 -7.68 -5.81
N GLY A 412 -9.90 -8.70 -5.39
CA GLY A 412 -10.00 -10.02 -6.01
C GLY A 412 -9.78 -11.15 -5.03
N GLY A 413 -9.92 -12.37 -5.55
CA GLY A 413 -9.79 -13.59 -4.76
C GLY A 413 -8.41 -13.72 -4.12
N ILE A 414 -8.31 -14.66 -3.17
CA ILE A 414 -7.11 -14.89 -2.38
C ILE A 414 -5.92 -15.24 -3.27
N GLY A 415 -4.77 -14.64 -2.98
CA GLY A 415 -3.50 -14.86 -3.67
C GLY A 415 -3.59 -14.50 -5.16
N GLU A 416 -3.14 -15.42 -6.00
CA GLU A 416 -3.01 -15.25 -7.46
C GLU A 416 -4.30 -15.52 -8.23
N SER A 417 -5.44 -15.62 -7.54
CA SER A 417 -6.73 -15.86 -8.18
C SER A 417 -6.99 -14.91 -9.36
N GLU A 418 -7.39 -15.48 -10.50
CA GLU A 418 -7.81 -14.71 -11.68
C GLU A 418 -9.14 -13.96 -11.46
N GLU A 419 -9.85 -14.21 -10.36
CA GLU A 419 -11.12 -13.55 -10.05
C GLU A 419 -10.93 -12.18 -9.41
N SER A 420 -11.72 -11.21 -9.87
CA SER A 420 -11.84 -9.88 -9.28
C SER A 420 -13.27 -9.37 -9.36
N THR A 421 -13.60 -8.39 -8.53
CA THR A 421 -14.96 -7.84 -8.42
C THR A 421 -15.05 -6.37 -8.85
N ARG A 422 -16.23 -5.98 -9.37
CA ARG A 422 -16.63 -4.60 -9.64
C ARG A 422 -17.17 -3.89 -8.40
N ARG A 423 -17.28 -4.62 -7.29
CA ARG A 423 -17.99 -4.20 -6.10
C ARG A 423 -17.48 -2.86 -5.59
N THR A 424 -18.44 -2.01 -5.24
CA THR A 424 -18.27 -1.08 -4.14
C THR A 424 -19.23 -1.40 -3.01
N GLY A 425 -18.82 -1.11 -1.78
CA GLY A 425 -19.64 -1.28 -0.58
C GLY A 425 -19.42 -0.12 0.37
N ILE A 426 -20.50 0.46 0.89
CA ILE A 426 -20.47 1.58 1.81
C ILE A 426 -21.04 1.12 3.15
N VAL A 427 -20.33 1.39 4.24
CA VAL A 427 -20.84 1.21 5.59
C VAL A 427 -20.92 2.57 6.28
N ASP A 428 -22.06 2.85 6.89
CA ASP A 428 -22.23 3.95 7.84
C ASP A 428 -21.89 3.43 9.24
N LEU A 429 -20.88 4.03 9.89
CA LEU A 429 -20.40 3.60 11.21
C LEU A 429 -21.02 4.38 12.37
N ASP A 430 -21.80 5.43 12.11
CA ASP A 430 -22.46 6.26 13.13
C ASP A 430 -23.82 5.69 13.56
N VAL A 431 -24.27 4.61 12.90
CA VAL A 431 -25.49 3.89 13.27
C VAL A 431 -25.23 2.78 14.31
N LYS A 432 -26.27 2.42 15.07
CA LYS A 432 -26.20 1.40 16.15
C LYS A 432 -25.70 0.04 15.65
N SER A 433 -26.19 -0.39 14.48
CA SER A 433 -25.91 -1.70 13.86
C SER A 433 -25.39 -1.49 12.43
N PRO A 434 -24.10 -1.14 12.27
CA PRO A 434 -23.50 -0.89 10.97
C PRO A 434 -23.50 -2.16 10.12
N ALA A 435 -23.82 -2.00 8.85
CA ALA A 435 -23.75 -3.05 7.84
C ALA A 435 -23.39 -2.41 6.50
N TYR A 436 -22.63 -3.12 5.68
CA TYR A 436 -22.37 -2.70 4.31
C TYR A 436 -23.65 -2.67 3.47
N ARG A 437 -23.75 -1.65 2.62
CA ARG A 437 -24.73 -1.52 1.57
C ARG A 437 -24.00 -1.39 0.23
N PRO A 438 -24.52 -1.97 -0.87
CA PRO A 438 -23.94 -1.78 -2.18
C PRO A 438 -23.88 -0.30 -2.57
N GLY A 439 -22.72 0.15 -3.07
CA GLY A 439 -22.60 1.41 -3.81
C GLY A 439 -22.74 1.18 -5.32
N PRO A 440 -22.42 2.17 -6.18
CA PRO A 440 -22.35 1.98 -7.62
C PRO A 440 -21.19 1.06 -7.99
N ASP A 441 -21.39 0.15 -8.93
CA ASP A 441 -20.33 -0.74 -9.39
C ASP A 441 -19.28 -0.01 -10.22
N LEU A 442 -18.02 -0.41 -10.05
CA LEU A 442 -16.92 0.02 -10.92
C LEU A 442 -17.21 -0.41 -12.38
N PRO A 443 -16.73 0.32 -13.41
CA PRO A 443 -16.90 -0.02 -14.82
C PRO A 443 -16.27 -1.35 -15.24
N LYS A 444 -15.25 -1.79 -14.52
CA LYS A 444 -14.56 -3.08 -14.69
C LYS A 444 -14.16 -3.64 -13.33
N PRO A 445 -14.04 -4.98 -13.21
CA PRO A 445 -13.42 -5.60 -12.04
C PRO A 445 -12.01 -5.04 -11.85
N ALA A 446 -11.65 -4.67 -10.62
CA ALA A 446 -10.40 -3.97 -10.36
C ALA A 446 -9.76 -4.42 -9.05
N ARG A 447 -8.58 -5.00 -9.15
CA ARG A 447 -7.57 -5.07 -8.08
C ARG A 447 -6.70 -3.81 -8.13
N TYR A 448 -6.12 -3.45 -6.99
CA TYR A 448 -5.09 -2.40 -6.88
C TYR A 448 -5.56 -0.98 -7.31
N LEU A 449 -6.85 -0.68 -7.17
CA LEU A 449 -7.42 0.60 -7.63
C LEU A 449 -6.90 1.75 -6.76
N SER A 450 -6.19 2.72 -7.31
CA SER A 450 -5.77 3.89 -6.52
C SER A 450 -6.98 4.76 -6.16
N THR A 451 -7.07 5.21 -4.90
CA THR A 451 -8.17 6.06 -4.40
C THR A 451 -7.62 7.29 -3.66
N VAL A 452 -8.07 8.49 -4.04
CA VAL A 452 -7.57 9.76 -3.48
C VAL A 452 -8.74 10.69 -3.15
N LEU A 453 -8.84 11.11 -1.88
CA LEU A 453 -9.77 12.16 -1.46
C LEU A 453 -9.38 13.52 -2.07
N LEU A 454 -10.35 14.21 -2.67
CA LEU A 454 -10.18 15.53 -3.26
C LEU A 454 -10.79 16.62 -2.35
N PRO A 455 -10.32 17.88 -2.45
CA PRO A 455 -10.77 18.96 -1.57
C PRO A 455 -12.23 19.38 -1.79
N ASP A 456 -12.86 18.98 -2.89
CA ASP A 456 -14.27 19.24 -3.23
C ASP A 456 -15.23 18.12 -2.75
N ASP A 457 -14.79 17.31 -1.77
CA ASP A 457 -15.49 16.14 -1.24
C ASP A 457 -15.77 15.02 -2.25
N THR A 458 -15.02 14.98 -3.34
CA THR A 458 -15.06 13.86 -4.27
C THR A 458 -13.90 12.89 -4.04
N VAL A 459 -13.99 11.69 -4.62
CA VAL A 459 -12.91 10.68 -4.54
C VAL A 459 -12.49 10.32 -5.95
N LEU A 460 -11.24 10.61 -6.30
CA LEU A 460 -10.64 10.12 -7.54
C LEU A 460 -10.33 8.64 -7.39
N THR A 461 -10.71 7.85 -8.39
CA THR A 461 -10.26 6.46 -8.55
C THR A 461 -9.56 6.31 -9.89
N THR A 462 -8.40 5.66 -9.93
CA THR A 462 -7.62 5.49 -11.18
C THR A 462 -6.79 4.21 -11.17
N GLY A 463 -6.49 3.70 -12.35
CA GLY A 463 -5.65 2.51 -12.54
C GLY A 463 -6.30 1.22 -12.02
N GLY A 464 -5.46 0.34 -11.50
CA GLY A 464 -5.81 -1.04 -11.16
C GLY A 464 -5.67 -2.01 -12.33
N SER A 465 -6.01 -3.27 -12.07
CA SER A 465 -6.06 -4.31 -13.10
C SER A 465 -7.17 -5.32 -12.80
N SER A 466 -7.76 -5.92 -13.83
CA SER A 466 -8.77 -6.98 -13.61
C SER A 466 -8.14 -8.30 -13.18
N GLY A 467 -6.93 -8.63 -13.63
CA GLY A 467 -6.18 -9.81 -13.22
C GLY A 467 -5.16 -9.52 -12.11
N TYR A 468 -4.63 -10.57 -11.50
CA TYR A 468 -3.54 -10.45 -10.52
C TYR A 468 -2.29 -9.82 -11.18
N ARG A 469 -1.74 -8.76 -10.55
CA ARG A 469 -0.57 -8.00 -11.04
C ARG A 469 -0.57 -7.66 -12.53
N GLY A 470 -1.73 -7.23 -13.07
CA GLY A 470 -1.86 -6.86 -14.49
C GLY A 470 -1.83 -8.05 -15.46
N GLY A 471 -1.81 -9.29 -14.95
CA GLY A 471 -1.73 -10.52 -15.71
C GLY A 471 -3.04 -10.95 -16.37
N ARG A 472 -3.19 -12.26 -16.56
CA ARG A 472 -4.30 -12.84 -17.33
C ARG A 472 -5.66 -12.53 -16.70
N TYR A 473 -6.64 -12.22 -17.54
CA TYR A 473 -8.04 -12.10 -17.12
C TYR A 473 -8.98 -12.43 -18.28
N ARG A 474 -9.82 -13.46 -18.13
CA ARG A 474 -10.86 -13.86 -19.11
C ARG A 474 -10.36 -13.91 -20.57
N GLY A 475 -9.21 -14.55 -20.78
CA GLY A 475 -8.61 -14.72 -22.11
C GLY A 475 -7.71 -13.59 -22.58
N ALA A 476 -7.72 -12.41 -21.94
CA ALA A 476 -6.71 -11.39 -22.16
C ALA A 476 -5.41 -11.76 -21.42
N THR A 477 -4.25 -11.56 -22.05
CA THR A 477 -2.93 -11.79 -21.44
C THR A 477 -2.46 -10.63 -20.55
N ARG A 478 -3.10 -9.46 -20.71
CA ARG A 478 -2.89 -8.24 -19.93
C ARG A 478 -4.22 -7.66 -19.48
N SER A 479 -4.24 -7.05 -18.30
CA SER A 479 -5.48 -6.59 -17.68
C SER A 479 -5.38 -5.25 -16.95
N ASP A 480 -4.31 -4.48 -17.19
CA ASP A 480 -4.21 -3.11 -16.67
C ASP A 480 -5.39 -2.25 -17.14
N LEU A 481 -5.87 -1.42 -16.24
CA LEU A 481 -6.95 -0.48 -16.50
C LEU A 481 -6.38 0.92 -16.77
N TYR A 482 -6.81 1.51 -17.88
CA TYR A 482 -6.45 2.84 -18.33
C TYR A 482 -7.69 3.73 -18.22
N ASN A 483 -8.16 3.95 -16.99
CA ASN A 483 -9.32 4.79 -16.76
C ASN A 483 -9.24 5.50 -15.41
N ALA A 484 -9.88 6.66 -15.35
CA ALA A 484 -10.10 7.38 -14.12
C ALA A 484 -11.58 7.76 -13.98
N GLN A 485 -12.05 7.81 -12.73
CA GLN A 485 -13.39 8.21 -12.38
C GLN A 485 -13.37 9.05 -11.11
N ILE A 486 -14.40 9.86 -10.92
CA ILE A 486 -14.60 10.64 -9.71
C ILE A 486 -15.91 10.17 -9.08
N TYR A 487 -15.81 9.57 -7.89
CA TYR A 487 -16.97 9.24 -7.07
C TYR A 487 -17.45 10.49 -6.33
N ARG A 488 -18.76 10.74 -6.38
CA ARG A 488 -19.44 11.81 -5.65
C ARG A 488 -20.26 11.20 -4.52
N PRO A 489 -19.82 11.32 -3.25
CA PRO A 489 -20.52 10.76 -2.11
C PRO A 489 -21.98 11.24 -1.99
N GLY A 490 -22.24 12.52 -2.30
CA GLY A 490 -23.59 13.10 -2.25
C GLY A 490 -24.57 12.47 -3.25
N ASP A 491 -24.08 12.08 -4.42
CA ASP A 491 -24.90 11.47 -5.49
C ASP A 491 -24.89 9.92 -5.41
N ASN A 492 -24.00 9.34 -4.61
CA ASN A 492 -23.66 7.91 -4.63
C ASN A 492 -23.41 7.40 -6.06
N ALA A 493 -22.63 8.15 -6.85
CA ALA A 493 -22.41 7.89 -8.27
C ALA A 493 -20.99 8.22 -8.71
N PHE A 494 -20.51 7.51 -9.74
CA PHE A 494 -19.28 7.84 -10.45
C PHE A 494 -19.56 8.74 -11.64
N ILE A 495 -18.65 9.68 -11.89
CA ILE A 495 -18.52 10.35 -13.19
C ILE A 495 -17.19 9.95 -13.84
N THR A 496 -17.16 9.90 -15.16
CA THR A 496 -15.93 9.65 -15.92
C THR A 496 -14.96 10.82 -15.77
N ALA A 497 -13.67 10.51 -15.65
CA ALA A 497 -12.55 11.45 -15.77
C ALA A 497 -11.68 11.07 -16.98
N ALA A 498 -10.67 11.87 -17.29
CA ALA A 498 -9.76 11.60 -18.39
C ALA A 498 -9.02 10.29 -18.12
N ASP A 499 -8.83 9.46 -19.15
CA ASP A 499 -8.14 8.18 -19.02
C ASP A 499 -6.64 8.40 -18.74
N SER A 500 -6.08 7.59 -17.83
CA SER A 500 -4.64 7.61 -17.56
C SER A 500 -3.86 7.04 -18.75
N THR A 501 -2.63 7.51 -18.97
CA THR A 501 -1.80 7.02 -20.09
C THR A 501 -0.88 5.87 -19.68
N VAL A 502 -0.69 5.68 -18.37
CA VAL A 502 0.10 4.61 -17.79
C VAL A 502 -0.82 3.64 -17.03
N GLY A 503 -0.66 2.35 -17.33
CA GLY A 503 -1.33 1.28 -16.58
C GLY A 503 -0.60 1.06 -15.25
N ARG A 504 -1.34 1.07 -14.14
CA ARG A 504 -0.79 0.91 -12.79
C ARG A 504 -1.56 -0.16 -12.04
N ASN A 505 -0.87 -1.17 -11.52
CA ASN A 505 -1.49 -2.27 -10.77
C ASN A 505 -0.86 -2.39 -9.36
N TYR A 506 -0.32 -3.55 -9.00
CA TYR A 506 0.41 -3.78 -7.77
C TYR A 506 1.55 -2.78 -7.58
N HIS A 507 1.87 -2.41 -6.33
CA HIS A 507 2.87 -1.38 -5.99
C HIS A 507 2.64 -0.01 -6.66
N ALA A 508 1.38 0.39 -6.85
CA ALA A 508 1.03 1.70 -7.40
C ALA A 508 0.53 2.65 -6.31
N GLU A 509 0.98 3.90 -6.39
CA GLU A 509 0.70 4.94 -5.40
C GLU A 509 0.03 6.15 -6.06
N ALA A 510 -0.91 6.77 -5.34
CA ALA A 510 -1.56 8.01 -5.76
C ALA A 510 -1.78 8.95 -4.56
N ILE A 511 -1.43 10.23 -4.72
CA ILE A 511 -1.40 11.21 -3.62
C ILE A 511 -1.97 12.55 -4.08
N LEU A 512 -2.84 13.16 -3.27
CA LEU A 512 -3.27 14.56 -3.44
C LEU A 512 -2.11 15.50 -3.13
N LEU A 513 -1.82 16.45 -4.02
CA LEU A 513 -0.83 17.50 -3.84
C LEU A 513 -1.44 18.77 -3.22
N PRO A 514 -0.64 19.65 -2.59
CA PRO A 514 -1.12 20.91 -2.02
C PRO A 514 -1.77 21.85 -3.04
N ASP A 515 -1.44 21.74 -4.32
CA ASP A 515 -2.04 22.52 -5.39
C ASP A 515 -3.33 21.89 -5.95
N GLY A 516 -3.86 20.82 -5.34
CA GLY A 516 -5.08 20.16 -5.77
C GLY A 516 -4.92 19.24 -6.98
N ARG A 517 -3.72 19.01 -7.50
CA ARG A 517 -3.46 17.93 -8.47
C ARG A 517 -3.26 16.60 -7.74
N VAL A 518 -3.30 15.48 -8.47
CA VAL A 518 -2.99 14.15 -7.94
C VAL A 518 -1.77 13.59 -8.66
N ILE A 519 -0.73 13.25 -7.93
CA ILE A 519 0.45 12.55 -8.47
C ILE A 519 0.24 11.04 -8.38
N THR A 520 0.63 10.30 -9.42
CA THR A 520 0.57 8.84 -9.47
C THR A 520 1.91 8.27 -9.91
N MET A 521 2.31 7.14 -9.32
CA MET A 521 3.60 6.51 -9.54
C MET A 521 3.51 5.00 -9.26
N GLY A 522 4.54 4.26 -9.67
CA GLY A 522 4.62 2.83 -9.42
C GLY A 522 3.72 1.97 -10.30
N GLY A 523 3.83 0.67 -10.10
CA GLY A 523 3.24 -0.38 -10.93
C GLY A 523 4.23 -1.51 -11.14
N ASP A 524 3.91 -2.70 -10.68
CA ASP A 524 4.80 -3.85 -10.71
C ASP A 524 4.13 -5.05 -11.40
N PRO A 525 3.93 -4.95 -12.73
CA PRO A 525 3.26 -5.98 -13.49
C PRO A 525 4.05 -7.29 -13.50
N LEU A 526 3.35 -8.42 -13.39
CA LEU A 526 4.03 -9.73 -13.42
C LEU A 526 4.62 -10.05 -14.80
N TYR A 527 3.92 -9.63 -15.87
CA TYR A 527 4.32 -9.88 -17.25
C TYR A 527 4.63 -8.61 -18.02
N ASP A 528 5.40 -8.74 -19.11
CA ASP A 528 5.60 -7.68 -20.10
C ASP A 528 4.29 -7.34 -20.85
N GLN A 529 4.33 -6.34 -21.73
CA GLN A 529 3.15 -5.90 -22.49
C GLN A 529 2.61 -6.98 -23.46
N ALA A 530 3.46 -7.93 -23.89
CA ALA A 530 3.03 -9.05 -24.71
C ALA A 530 2.36 -10.17 -23.89
N GLY A 531 2.52 -10.14 -22.56
CA GLY A 531 2.09 -11.18 -21.63
C GLY A 531 2.92 -12.46 -21.75
N LYS A 532 4.19 -12.36 -22.19
CA LYS A 532 5.05 -13.52 -22.48
C LYS A 532 6.31 -13.57 -21.61
N GLY A 533 6.93 -12.42 -21.36
CA GLY A 533 8.12 -12.29 -20.53
C GLY A 533 7.83 -11.69 -19.16
N PRO A 534 8.84 -11.61 -18.28
CA PRO A 534 8.73 -10.92 -16.99
C PRO A 534 8.43 -9.45 -17.19
N GLY A 535 7.58 -8.89 -16.33
CA GLY A 535 7.27 -7.47 -16.36
C GLY A 535 8.45 -6.58 -15.97
N THR A 536 8.31 -5.29 -16.26
CA THR A 536 9.25 -4.25 -15.82
C THR A 536 8.50 -3.29 -14.92
N PHE A 537 9.12 -2.91 -13.80
CA PHE A 537 8.54 -1.94 -12.88
C PHE A 537 8.31 -0.60 -13.58
N GLU A 538 7.14 -0.01 -13.36
CA GLU A 538 6.73 1.25 -13.94
C GLU A 538 7.31 2.44 -13.17
N GLN A 539 8.36 3.04 -13.73
CA GLN A 539 9.07 4.17 -13.12
C GLN A 539 8.58 5.54 -13.60
N ARG A 540 7.65 5.61 -14.57
CA ARG A 540 7.06 6.88 -15.02
C ARG A 540 6.06 7.38 -13.99
N ILE A 541 6.04 8.69 -13.82
CA ILE A 541 5.11 9.38 -12.94
C ILE A 541 4.13 10.19 -13.80
N GLU A 542 2.84 10.15 -13.45
CA GLU A 542 1.83 10.99 -14.07
C GLU A 542 1.16 11.88 -13.02
N VAL A 543 0.80 13.10 -13.41
CA VAL A 543 0.05 14.05 -12.61
C VAL A 543 -1.31 14.28 -13.27
N PHE A 544 -2.38 14.01 -12.53
CA PHE A 544 -3.75 14.32 -12.90
C PHE A 544 -4.15 15.70 -12.37
N SER A 545 -4.64 16.55 -13.26
CA SER A 545 -5.31 17.81 -12.95
C SER A 545 -6.81 17.57 -12.97
N PRO A 546 -7.52 17.58 -11.83
CA PRO A 546 -8.95 17.33 -11.80
C PRO A 546 -9.77 18.42 -12.50
N PRO A 547 -11.02 18.12 -12.90
CA PRO A 547 -11.89 19.07 -13.61
C PRO A 547 -12.00 20.45 -12.96
N TYR A 548 -11.98 20.53 -11.61
CA TYR A 548 -12.09 21.80 -10.89
C TYR A 548 -10.94 22.79 -11.20
N LEU A 549 -9.78 22.32 -11.68
CA LEU A 549 -8.65 23.21 -12.01
C LEU A 549 -8.85 23.93 -13.35
N PHE A 550 -9.89 23.58 -14.08
CA PHE A 550 -10.23 24.16 -15.38
C PHE A 550 -11.48 25.03 -15.34
N ARG A 551 -12.13 25.21 -14.17
CA ARG A 551 -13.42 25.92 -14.03
C ARG A 551 -13.30 27.40 -13.64
N GLY A 552 -12.14 28.01 -13.86
CA GLY A 552 -11.91 29.44 -13.61
C GLY A 552 -10.85 29.72 -12.54
N SER A 553 -10.90 30.92 -11.97
CA SER A 553 -9.90 31.38 -11.01
C SER A 553 -10.03 30.67 -9.66
N ARG A 554 -8.90 30.27 -9.09
CA ARG A 554 -8.86 29.59 -7.80
C ARG A 554 -8.92 30.61 -6.66
N PRO A 555 -9.61 30.29 -5.54
CA PRO A 555 -9.52 31.11 -4.34
C PRO A 555 -8.09 31.17 -3.78
N VAL A 556 -7.75 32.24 -3.08
CA VAL A 556 -6.43 32.44 -2.47
C VAL A 556 -6.53 32.56 -0.94
N ILE A 557 -5.61 31.92 -0.21
CA ILE A 557 -5.42 32.10 1.23
C ILE A 557 -4.16 32.96 1.43
N TYR A 558 -4.31 34.23 1.78
CA TYR A 558 -3.18 35.14 1.94
C TYR A 558 -2.44 34.95 3.27
N ALA A 559 -3.20 34.81 4.36
CA ALA A 559 -2.64 34.76 5.71
C ALA A 559 -3.56 33.99 6.66
N GLY A 560 -3.00 33.54 7.78
CA GLY A 560 -3.71 32.84 8.84
C GLY A 560 -2.72 32.07 9.74
N PRO A 561 -3.19 31.52 10.87
CA PRO A 561 -2.32 30.73 11.73
C PRO A 561 -1.83 29.46 11.02
N ASP A 562 -0.66 28.98 11.41
CA ASP A 562 -0.13 27.66 11.02
C ASP A 562 -0.50 26.56 12.01
N THR A 563 -1.07 26.93 13.17
CA THR A 563 -1.40 26.04 14.27
C THR A 563 -2.78 26.38 14.81
N VAL A 564 -3.66 25.39 14.94
CA VAL A 564 -5.01 25.57 15.50
C VAL A 564 -5.32 24.41 16.44
N ALA A 565 -5.88 24.70 17.61
CA ALA A 565 -6.35 23.67 18.53
C ALA A 565 -7.70 23.10 18.08
N ARG A 566 -7.96 21.83 18.36
CA ARG A 566 -9.33 21.28 18.24
C ARG A 566 -10.33 22.12 19.04
N GLY A 567 -11.47 22.42 18.44
CA GLY A 567 -12.53 23.25 19.04
C GLY A 567 -12.30 24.76 18.96
N ALA A 568 -11.12 25.21 18.50
CA ALA A 568 -10.84 26.63 18.32
C ALA A 568 -11.30 27.13 16.94
N THR A 569 -11.60 28.42 16.87
CA THR A 569 -11.86 29.16 15.62
C THR A 569 -10.60 29.89 15.21
N ALA A 570 -10.27 29.83 13.91
CA ALA A 570 -9.12 30.50 13.31
C ALA A 570 -9.57 31.34 12.11
N ARG A 571 -9.00 32.54 11.97
CA ARG A 571 -9.29 33.46 10.87
C ARG A 571 -8.23 33.33 9.77
N PHE A 572 -8.65 33.15 8.53
CA PHE A 572 -7.82 33.09 7.35
C PHE A 572 -8.20 34.20 6.37
N ALA A 573 -7.26 35.09 6.05
CA ALA A 573 -7.47 36.19 5.13
C ALA A 573 -7.55 35.69 3.69
N THR A 574 -8.58 36.11 2.97
CA THR A 574 -8.82 35.74 1.57
C THR A 574 -9.62 36.85 0.88
N PRO A 575 -9.22 37.29 -0.33
CA PRO A 575 -9.97 38.30 -1.07
C PRO A 575 -11.28 37.69 -1.61
N ASP A 576 -11.36 36.36 -1.65
CA ASP A 576 -12.45 35.58 -2.21
C ASP A 576 -13.53 35.24 -1.18
N ALA A 577 -13.48 35.82 0.03
CA ALA A 577 -14.34 35.46 1.16
C ALA A 577 -15.84 35.35 0.78
N GLY A 578 -16.33 36.22 -0.11
CA GLY A 578 -17.72 36.24 -0.56
C GLY A 578 -18.17 34.98 -1.32
N ARG A 579 -17.25 34.29 -2.03
CA ARG A 579 -17.56 33.10 -2.84
C ARG A 579 -17.22 31.76 -2.18
N ILE A 580 -16.53 31.76 -1.04
CA ILE A 580 -16.12 30.51 -0.35
C ILE A 580 -17.32 29.83 0.29
N THR A 581 -17.66 28.61 -0.12
CA THR A 581 -18.77 27.81 0.42
C THR A 581 -18.31 26.75 1.41
N ALA A 582 -17.05 26.32 1.33
CA ALA A 582 -16.53 25.25 2.16
C ALA A 582 -15.07 25.47 2.54
N ALA A 583 -14.69 24.91 3.69
CA ALA A 583 -13.31 24.73 4.10
C ALA A 583 -13.08 23.27 4.51
N ARG A 584 -11.95 22.70 4.08
CA ARG A 584 -11.57 21.31 4.37
C ARG A 584 -10.16 21.26 4.93
N LEU A 585 -10.00 20.53 6.03
CA LEU A 585 -8.68 20.02 6.43
C LEU A 585 -8.51 18.63 5.85
N VAL A 586 -7.61 18.50 4.88
CA VAL A 586 -7.26 17.22 4.27
C VAL A 586 -5.93 16.75 4.86
N LYS A 587 -5.93 15.61 5.55
CA LYS A 587 -4.70 15.01 6.08
C LYS A 587 -3.90 14.42 4.92
N PRO A 588 -2.57 14.64 4.83
CA PRO A 588 -1.77 14.10 3.75
C PRO A 588 -1.77 12.56 3.75
N SER A 589 -1.75 11.97 2.57
CA SER A 589 -1.60 10.53 2.38
C SER A 589 -0.22 10.05 2.77
N SER A 590 -0.18 8.84 3.32
CA SER A 590 0.99 7.96 3.38
C SER A 590 0.53 6.59 2.89
N VAL A 591 0.83 6.27 1.63
CA VAL A 591 0.18 5.18 0.89
C VAL A 591 1.19 4.14 0.42
N THR A 592 0.77 2.89 0.49
CA THR A 592 1.45 1.74 -0.11
C THR A 592 0.45 0.60 -0.28
N HIS A 593 0.59 -0.24 -1.32
CA HIS A 593 -0.19 -1.48 -1.46
C HIS A 593 -1.71 -1.27 -1.24
N VAL A 594 -2.29 -0.26 -1.90
CA VAL A 594 -3.70 0.17 -1.76
C VAL A 594 -4.18 0.48 -0.34
N THR A 595 -3.24 0.73 0.57
CA THR A 595 -3.50 0.99 1.98
C THR A 595 -2.98 2.38 2.35
N ASP A 596 -3.89 3.23 2.83
CA ASP A 596 -3.61 4.55 3.38
C ASP A 596 -4.47 4.73 4.63
N THR A 597 -3.83 4.82 5.80
CA THR A 597 -4.50 5.01 7.09
C THR A 597 -4.59 6.48 7.50
N ASP A 598 -3.93 7.37 6.74
CA ASP A 598 -3.77 8.78 7.08
C ASP A 598 -4.80 9.66 6.37
N GLN A 599 -5.05 9.45 5.07
CA GLN A 599 -5.92 10.37 4.31
C GLN A 599 -7.33 10.46 4.90
N ARG A 600 -7.78 11.70 5.10
CA ARG A 600 -9.14 12.05 5.52
C ARG A 600 -9.40 13.51 5.18
N SER A 601 -10.64 13.83 4.80
CA SER A 601 -11.10 15.21 4.61
C SER A 601 -12.08 15.56 5.72
N VAL A 602 -11.74 16.55 6.54
CA VAL A 602 -12.56 17.03 7.65
C VAL A 602 -13.20 18.36 7.23
N ALA A 603 -14.53 18.44 7.26
CA ALA A 603 -15.24 19.70 7.09
C ALA A 603 -15.02 20.64 8.28
N LEU A 604 -14.88 21.94 8.02
CA LEU A 604 -14.82 22.96 9.05
C LEU A 604 -16.09 23.81 9.01
N ASP A 605 -16.60 24.18 10.20
CA ASP A 605 -17.64 25.22 10.27
C ASP A 605 -17.04 26.53 9.78
N LEU A 606 -17.73 27.20 8.86
CA LEU A 606 -17.22 28.38 8.16
C LEU A 606 -18.13 29.58 8.35
N LYS A 607 -17.54 30.73 8.70
CA LYS A 607 -18.18 32.05 8.68
C LYS A 607 -17.38 33.00 7.80
N ARG A 608 -18.07 33.79 6.98
CA ARG A 608 -17.43 34.80 6.11
C ARG A 608 -17.44 36.14 6.83
N SER A 609 -16.31 36.84 6.86
CA SER A 609 -16.21 38.14 7.51
C SER A 609 -15.13 39.00 6.85
N GLY A 610 -15.53 40.13 6.24
CA GLY A 610 -14.66 41.22 5.77
C GLY A 610 -13.26 40.80 5.28
N GLY A 611 -13.17 40.24 4.07
CA GLY A 611 -11.90 39.82 3.46
C GLY A 611 -11.23 38.61 4.13
N ALA A 612 -12.00 37.81 4.88
CA ALA A 612 -11.54 36.58 5.50
C ALA A 612 -12.66 35.56 5.68
N VAL A 613 -12.24 34.34 5.99
CA VAL A 613 -13.10 33.28 6.51
C VAL A 613 -12.63 32.88 7.91
N GLU A 614 -13.56 32.69 8.82
CA GLU A 614 -13.33 32.08 10.13
C GLU A 614 -13.75 30.63 10.05
N VAL A 615 -12.85 29.73 10.42
CA VAL A 615 -13.08 28.29 10.39
C VAL A 615 -12.92 27.70 11.78
N THR A 616 -13.82 26.79 12.17
CA THR A 616 -13.76 26.13 13.49
C THR A 616 -13.39 24.66 13.34
N VAL A 617 -12.32 24.24 14.03
CA VAL A 617 -11.85 22.86 14.00
C VAL A 617 -12.73 22.00 14.90
N PRO A 618 -13.24 20.83 14.45
CA PRO A 618 -14.00 19.93 15.30
C PRO A 618 -13.23 19.47 16.56
N ARG A 619 -13.96 19.21 17.65
CA ARG A 619 -13.36 18.87 18.97
C ARG A 619 -12.83 17.45 19.11
N ARG A 620 -13.39 16.49 18.35
CA ARG A 620 -13.12 15.05 18.55
C ARG A 620 -11.76 14.66 17.98
N ALA A 621 -10.85 14.14 18.81
CA ALA A 621 -9.51 13.73 18.40
C ALA A 621 -9.49 12.53 17.44
N GLY A 622 -10.48 11.63 17.50
CA GLY A 622 -10.60 10.54 16.53
C GLY A 622 -11.04 11.02 15.14
N LEU A 623 -11.76 12.14 15.09
CA LEU A 623 -12.18 12.78 13.83
C LEU A 623 -11.03 13.61 13.25
N VAL A 624 -10.37 14.41 14.10
CA VAL A 624 -9.23 15.27 13.74
C VAL A 624 -8.00 14.89 14.57
N PRO A 625 -7.31 13.78 14.21
CA PRO A 625 -6.05 13.41 14.85
C PRO A 625 -5.05 14.55 14.84
N SER A 626 -4.25 14.69 15.90
CA SER A 626 -3.19 15.71 15.92
C SER A 626 -2.20 15.46 14.77
N GLY A 627 -1.70 16.53 14.17
CA GLY A 627 -0.79 16.43 13.03
C GLY A 627 -1.00 17.57 12.03
N TRP A 628 -0.36 17.46 10.87
CA TRP A 628 -0.44 18.44 9.81
C TRP A 628 -1.54 18.12 8.80
N TYR A 629 -2.19 19.17 8.30
CA TYR A 629 -3.28 19.11 7.33
C TYR A 629 -3.09 20.18 6.27
N MET A 630 -3.56 19.88 5.06
CA MET A 630 -3.79 20.85 4.00
C MET A 630 -5.16 21.51 4.23
N LEU A 631 -5.18 22.81 4.52
CA LEU A 631 -6.40 23.61 4.53
C LEU A 631 -6.70 24.09 3.10
N PHE A 632 -7.84 23.66 2.56
CA PHE A 632 -8.39 24.17 1.32
C PHE A 632 -9.62 25.04 1.59
N LEU A 633 -9.72 26.17 0.89
CA LEU A 633 -10.98 26.91 0.73
C LEU A 633 -11.57 26.55 -0.63
N VAL A 634 -12.86 26.25 -0.66
CA VAL A 634 -13.57 25.80 -1.86
C VAL A 634 -14.72 26.77 -2.13
N ASP A 635 -14.84 27.22 -3.37
CA ASP A 635 -15.91 28.12 -3.78
C ASP A 635 -17.18 27.38 -4.23
N ALA A 636 -18.21 28.15 -4.58
CA ALA A 636 -19.50 27.61 -5.02
C ALA A 636 -19.43 26.75 -6.31
N ALA A 637 -18.36 26.87 -7.11
CA ALA A 637 -18.15 26.06 -8.31
C ALA A 637 -17.34 24.77 -8.03
N GLY A 638 -16.97 24.54 -6.76
CA GLY A 638 -16.13 23.43 -6.34
C GLY A 638 -14.64 23.66 -6.65
N VAL A 639 -14.22 24.89 -6.92
CA VAL A 639 -12.82 25.21 -7.22
C VAL A 639 -12.04 25.39 -5.91
N PRO A 640 -11.01 24.57 -5.65
CA PRO A 640 -10.21 24.69 -4.43
C PRO A 640 -9.07 25.71 -4.58
N SER A 641 -8.74 26.37 -3.47
CA SER A 641 -7.49 27.13 -3.34
C SER A 641 -6.26 26.24 -3.50
N VAL A 642 -5.07 26.83 -3.61
CA VAL A 642 -3.86 26.10 -3.17
C VAL A 642 -3.96 25.94 -1.64
N ALA A 643 -3.53 24.81 -1.13
CA ALA A 643 -3.61 24.52 0.29
C ALA A 643 -2.69 25.41 1.12
N ARG A 644 -3.13 25.73 2.34
CA ARG A 644 -2.26 26.21 3.42
C ARG A 644 -2.03 25.09 4.42
N TRP A 645 -0.78 24.82 4.78
CA TRP A 645 -0.49 23.85 5.84
C TRP A 645 -0.92 24.38 7.21
N VAL A 646 -1.66 23.56 7.96
CA VAL A 646 -2.12 23.85 9.31
C VAL A 646 -1.86 22.63 10.20
N ARG A 647 -1.22 22.84 11.33
CA ARG A 647 -1.01 21.86 12.37
C ARG A 647 -2.15 21.89 13.38
N VAL A 648 -2.86 20.78 13.53
CA VAL A 648 -3.90 20.61 14.55
C VAL A 648 -3.28 20.02 15.81
N ARG A 649 -3.50 20.68 16.96
CA ARG A 649 -3.05 20.23 18.28
C ARG A 649 -4.14 19.52 19.07
#